data_AF-A0A9P1D391-F1
#
_entry.id   AF-A0A9P1D391-F1
#
_cell.length_a   1.000
_cell.length_b   1.000
_cell.length_c   1.000
_cell.angle_alpha   90.00
_cell.angle_beta   90.00
_cell.angle_gamma   90.00
#
_symmetry.space_group_name_H-M   'P 1'
#
loop_
_entity.id
_entity.type
_entity.pdbx_description
1 polymer ?
#
loop_
_entity_poly.entity_id
_entity_poly.type
_entity_poly.pdbx_seq_one_letter_code
_entity_poly.pdbx_strand_id
1 'polypeptide(L)'
;MDHQGQLNDLSLYLQRLCKAGLLKFTSDWSKTKGLLGHRVAWSLLNMYIISAEVITKVIPHSDPDRQPDEETGQVWYSWVEFLNAGRPQKPKVFLSHWWGGHFRDFMQVVENVRKDRCLGIHDGIWICTFALNQFGDDLGSSLDRCPFVNGLTRSEHVCLVVDRQIGSLTRTWCAFELQLSADEQKTLDLYSPTGKVGTEGGASSVALLDAVEAWDIRDTDTSNAADRRQIFNRIAGVDELSGIQKDPEGRPLMDRGKKKLEDNLLDPAGRLRSRTKSKGKVEYAHEARLVHEQCSKFEAINSLVRGKVKESFAQQHECRGCRIRDHTLRGIPLGQLKKFFRQAMRELRGQWKDLTVQKLEDYVNFKLSPKIDGVKCSYVETVVEKPMPPTVYLAFASDGNVPELVKGVEWLAEARELDDDTAFFFEILCLSEDEMTSINTYSYHKVASSESQGILVAHGCDRAWVLCDLAYFLREDKFVDLGCPNGVLACTRPFRDNGFEYGQFCKTELQNILKLRCESVYRGHCSEAEFEYVKRCIAECFPNAPTPQEAYTLFEDALKQFACGPLMRSAAFHGDGHFMRKWCGAPGMLISNKSFRGSMGEMPVHIAAASGNVEALRTCLDLKADPNTEDTMRERPLHYAALAGSAPAVQVLLRANADPTVRSAFLETPLDVARENAAAYLNVNTEKIIQLLGSAEALERDLAQVLPVKEGALEETACFWSMSEEGWTQTKSLRSFAATFGATAAGNSPTGIWSSVHQVFQKMSREDGTMPTSDLIDLLSRLLNEDATSLVQTFVKGKDVHIKDFLDLIAGDP
;
A
#
# COMPACT_ATOMS: atom_id res chain seq x y z
N MET A 1 18.27 -17.75 16.11
CA MET A 1 17.81 -16.85 15.03
C MET A 1 18.22 -17.50 13.73
N ASP A 2 17.26 -18.13 13.05
CA ASP A 2 17.48 -18.69 11.71
C ASP A 2 17.41 -17.51 10.71
N HIS A 3 18.49 -17.28 9.95
CA HIS A 3 18.70 -16.06 9.16
C HIS A 3 17.91 -16.07 7.85
N GLN A 4 16.62 -15.74 7.89
CA GLN A 4 15.71 -15.85 6.76
C GLN A 4 15.19 -14.49 6.25
N GLY A 5 16.09 -13.54 5.95
CA GLY A 5 15.77 -12.36 5.12
C GLY A 5 15.70 -11.00 5.82
N GLN A 6 16.86 -10.43 6.18
CA GLN A 6 17.01 -9.13 6.85
C GLN A 6 16.14 -7.97 6.28
N LEU A 7 15.98 -7.90 4.95
CA LEU A 7 15.14 -6.87 4.31
C LEU A 7 13.64 -7.15 4.46
N ASN A 8 13.23 -8.42 4.44
CA ASN A 8 11.85 -8.82 4.68
C ASN A 8 11.48 -8.58 6.15
N ASP A 9 12.38 -8.93 7.06
CA ASP A 9 12.24 -8.68 8.50
C ASP A 9 12.16 -7.17 8.78
N LEU A 10 13.03 -6.37 8.16
CA LEU A 10 12.97 -4.91 8.25
C LEU A 10 11.66 -4.37 7.66
N SER A 11 11.24 -4.85 6.49
CA SER A 11 9.97 -4.45 5.88
C SER A 11 8.79 -4.72 6.81
N LEU A 12 8.75 -5.90 7.42
CA LEU A 12 7.72 -6.27 8.38
C LEU A 12 7.77 -5.41 9.65
N TYR A 13 8.95 -5.21 10.21
CA TYR A 13 9.16 -4.33 11.36
C TYR A 13 8.65 -2.91 11.09
N LEU A 14 8.98 -2.36 9.93
CA LEU A 14 8.51 -1.05 9.48
C LEU A 14 6.99 -1.01 9.27
N GLN A 15 6.39 -2.08 8.74
CA GLN A 15 4.93 -2.19 8.62
C GLN A 15 4.25 -2.15 9.99
N ARG A 16 4.75 -2.88 10.99
CA ARG A 16 4.24 -2.85 12.38
C ARG A 16 4.31 -1.45 12.98
N LEU A 17 5.46 -0.79 12.89
CA LEU A 17 5.61 0.59 13.40
C LEU A 17 4.69 1.58 12.68
N CYS A 18 4.54 1.44 11.35
CA CYS A 18 3.60 2.24 10.57
C CYS A 18 2.16 1.98 11.04
N LYS A 19 1.71 0.73 11.12
CA LYS A 19 0.37 0.32 11.55
C LYS A 19 0.00 0.87 12.93
N ALA A 20 0.92 0.76 13.89
CA ALA A 20 0.72 1.25 15.25
C ALA A 20 0.78 2.78 15.38
N GLY A 21 1.18 3.49 14.33
CA GLY A 21 1.38 4.95 14.38
C GLY A 21 2.57 5.38 15.24
N LEU A 22 3.50 4.45 15.50
CA LEU A 22 4.69 4.66 16.32
C LEU A 22 5.83 5.26 15.51
N LEU A 23 5.89 4.96 14.21
CA LEU A 23 6.81 5.64 13.31
C LEU A 23 6.31 7.06 13.02
N LYS A 24 7.02 8.05 13.54
CA LYS A 24 6.72 9.47 13.39
C LYS A 24 7.92 10.22 12.83
N PHE A 25 7.63 11.28 12.12
CA PHE A 25 8.64 12.24 11.70
C PHE A 25 9.20 13.00 12.92
N THR A 26 10.50 12.89 13.16
CA THR A 26 11.18 13.58 14.29
C THR A 26 12.40 14.40 13.87
N SER A 27 12.89 14.19 12.65
CA SER A 27 14.05 14.91 12.10
C SER A 27 13.81 16.41 11.91
N ASP A 28 14.89 17.20 11.95
CA ASP A 28 14.85 18.64 11.63
C ASP A 28 14.30 18.92 10.22
N TRP A 29 14.59 18.04 9.26
CA TRP A 29 14.01 18.10 7.93
C TRP A 29 12.48 18.09 8.00
N SER A 30 11.90 17.17 8.77
CA SER A 30 10.44 17.08 8.91
C SER A 30 9.84 18.31 9.59
N LYS A 31 10.56 18.92 10.53
CA LYS A 31 10.18 20.19 11.16
C LYS A 31 10.07 21.31 10.14
N THR A 32 11.04 21.43 9.22
CA THR A 32 10.98 22.44 8.14
C THR A 32 9.84 22.21 7.15
N LYS A 33 9.33 20.98 7.06
CA LYS A 33 8.19 20.60 6.19
C LYS A 33 6.83 20.66 6.89
N GLY A 34 6.79 21.06 8.17
CA GLY A 34 5.56 21.04 8.96
C GLY A 34 5.03 19.63 9.24
N LEU A 35 5.90 18.61 9.12
CA LEU A 35 5.57 17.20 9.30
C LEU A 35 5.99 16.67 10.68
N LEU A 36 6.62 17.49 11.52
CA LEU A 36 7.10 17.04 12.84
C LEU A 36 5.96 16.44 13.67
N GLY A 37 6.17 15.23 14.17
CA GLY A 37 5.20 14.48 14.97
C GLY A 37 4.11 13.78 14.16
N HIS A 38 4.00 14.03 12.84
CA HIS A 38 3.06 13.31 11.99
C HIS A 38 3.48 11.84 11.82
N ARG A 39 2.50 10.95 11.71
CA ARG A 39 2.70 9.52 11.42
C ARG A 39 3.26 9.35 10.02
N VAL A 40 4.19 8.41 9.89
CA VAL A 40 4.65 7.91 8.60
C VAL A 40 3.72 6.77 8.16
N ALA A 41 3.06 6.94 7.01
CA ALA A 41 2.26 5.87 6.41
C ALA A 41 3.16 4.88 5.64
N TRP A 42 2.77 3.60 5.61
CA TRP A 42 3.52 2.56 4.87
C TRP A 42 3.71 2.92 3.39
N SER A 43 2.69 3.50 2.74
CA SER A 43 2.74 3.95 1.35
C SER A 43 3.67 5.15 1.12
N LEU A 44 4.03 5.90 2.17
CA LEU A 44 4.89 7.08 2.09
C LEU A 44 6.32 6.83 2.58
N LEU A 45 6.57 5.65 3.16
CA LEU A 45 7.87 5.30 3.69
C LEU A 45 8.91 5.27 2.55
N ASN A 46 10.06 5.88 2.78
CA ASN A 46 11.21 5.85 1.87
C ASN A 46 12.49 5.67 2.69
N MET A 47 13.62 5.52 2.02
CA MET A 47 14.89 5.21 2.68
C MET A 47 15.48 6.38 3.45
N TYR A 48 15.17 7.63 3.09
CA TYR A 48 15.53 8.78 3.94
C TYR A 48 14.85 8.69 5.30
N ILE A 49 13.57 8.33 5.32
CA ILE A 49 12.80 8.17 6.57
C ILE A 49 13.32 6.96 7.34
N ILE A 50 13.57 5.82 6.69
CA ILE A 50 14.12 4.63 7.36
C ILE A 50 15.48 4.94 7.99
N SER A 51 16.36 5.62 7.26
CA SER A 51 17.67 6.03 7.79
C SER A 51 17.51 6.93 9.01
N ALA A 52 16.77 8.04 8.89
CA ALA A 52 16.67 9.07 9.93
C ALA A 52 15.81 8.68 11.14
N GLU A 53 14.75 7.90 10.94
CA GLU A 53 13.76 7.60 11.98
C GLU A 53 13.91 6.19 12.57
N VAL A 54 14.74 5.33 11.97
CA VAL A 54 14.98 3.96 12.43
C VAL A 54 16.46 3.67 12.58
N ILE A 55 17.23 3.63 11.49
CA ILE A 55 18.62 3.14 11.50
C ILE A 55 19.48 3.96 12.47
N THR A 56 19.45 5.29 12.34
CA THR A 56 20.30 6.18 13.16
C THR A 56 19.92 6.19 14.65
N LYS A 57 18.72 5.70 15.00
CA LYS A 57 18.25 5.60 16.38
C LYS A 57 18.49 4.22 16.99
N VAL A 58 18.53 3.17 16.16
CA VAL A 58 18.68 1.78 16.61
C VAL A 58 20.15 1.39 16.77
N ILE A 59 21.04 1.84 15.88
CA ILE A 59 22.45 1.47 15.95
C ILE A 59 23.10 2.22 17.13
N PRO A 60 23.56 1.51 18.18
CA PRO A 60 24.16 2.14 19.35
C PRO A 60 25.41 2.93 18.97
N HIS A 61 25.65 4.00 19.70
CA HIS A 61 26.82 4.84 19.55
C HIS A 61 28.00 4.11 20.25
N SER A 62 29.00 3.67 19.49
CA SER A 62 30.29 3.09 19.90
C SER A 62 30.35 1.62 20.34
N ASP A 63 31.29 0.89 19.73
CA ASP A 63 31.94 -0.31 20.25
C ASP A 63 33.33 0.12 20.79
N PRO A 64 33.68 -0.20 22.05
CA PRO A 64 34.94 0.19 22.65
C PRO A 64 36.21 -0.44 22.03
N ASP A 65 36.10 -1.51 21.23
CA ASP A 65 37.26 -2.25 20.70
C ASP A 65 37.69 -1.82 19.28
N ARG A 66 36.91 -0.97 18.60
CA ARG A 66 37.21 -0.44 17.26
C ARG A 66 37.81 0.96 17.42
N GLN A 67 38.79 1.31 16.58
CA GLN A 67 39.42 2.62 16.67
C GLN A 67 38.35 3.70 16.42
N PRO A 68 38.18 4.65 17.35
CA PRO A 68 37.19 5.70 17.22
C PRO A 68 37.54 6.62 16.05
N ASP A 69 36.51 7.18 15.41
CA ASP A 69 36.67 8.23 14.42
C ASP A 69 37.47 9.42 15.01
N GLU A 70 38.42 9.96 14.23
CA GLU A 70 39.38 10.96 14.71
C GLU A 70 38.73 12.32 15.05
N GLU A 71 37.57 12.65 14.44
CA GLU A 71 36.84 13.91 14.69
C GLU A 71 35.78 13.77 15.80
N THR A 72 35.09 12.63 15.88
CA THR A 72 33.93 12.43 16.77
C THR A 72 34.21 11.54 17.97
N GLY A 73 35.29 10.75 17.94
CA GLY A 73 35.64 9.82 19.00
C GLY A 73 34.70 8.61 19.11
N GLN A 74 33.81 8.39 18.14
CA GLN A 74 32.78 7.34 18.17
C GLN A 74 32.98 6.30 17.07
N VAL A 75 32.47 5.09 17.32
CA VAL A 75 32.49 3.97 16.37
C VAL A 75 31.05 3.68 15.95
N TRP A 76 30.83 3.58 14.64
CA TRP A 76 29.51 3.38 14.08
C TRP A 76 29.47 2.16 13.18
N TYR A 77 28.39 1.38 13.28
CA TYR A 77 28.12 0.26 12.40
C TYR A 77 27.16 0.67 11.28
N SER A 78 27.34 0.08 10.10
CA SER A 78 26.27 -0.02 9.12
C SER A 78 25.14 -0.93 9.62
N TRP A 79 23.94 -0.80 9.03
CA TRP A 79 22.82 -1.68 9.36
C TRP A 79 23.15 -3.16 9.12
N VAL A 80 23.90 -3.45 8.05
CA VAL A 80 24.35 -4.81 7.72
C VAL A 80 25.32 -5.35 8.78
N GLU A 81 26.29 -4.57 9.23
CA GLU A 81 27.23 -5.00 10.28
C GLU A 81 26.51 -5.25 11.61
N PHE A 82 25.55 -4.38 11.96
CA PHE A 82 24.74 -4.51 13.17
C PHE A 82 23.95 -5.82 13.18
N LEU A 83 23.27 -6.17 12.08
CA LEU A 83 22.46 -7.40 12.01
C LEU A 83 23.28 -8.68 11.87
N ASN A 84 24.45 -8.63 11.23
CA ASN A 84 25.27 -9.81 10.97
C ASN A 84 26.32 -10.10 12.05
N ALA A 85 26.34 -9.34 13.16
CA ALA A 85 27.33 -9.48 14.24
C ALA A 85 28.77 -9.61 13.72
N GLY A 86 29.11 -8.82 12.69
CA GLY A 86 30.44 -8.82 12.07
C GLY A 86 30.77 -9.99 11.14
N ARG A 87 29.81 -10.86 10.75
CA ARG A 87 30.03 -11.90 9.72
C ARG A 87 29.94 -11.30 8.31
N PRO A 88 31.04 -11.17 7.56
CA PRO A 88 31.02 -10.52 6.26
C PRO A 88 30.24 -11.37 5.25
N GLN A 89 29.33 -10.74 4.50
CA GLN A 89 28.62 -11.36 3.38
C GLN A 89 29.09 -10.73 2.07
N LYS A 90 29.44 -11.57 1.09
CA LYS A 90 29.77 -11.09 -0.25
C LYS A 90 28.48 -10.70 -0.98
N PRO A 91 28.38 -9.48 -1.53
CA PRO A 91 27.22 -9.12 -2.33
C PRO A 91 27.26 -9.86 -3.68
N LYS A 92 26.12 -10.42 -4.08
CA LYS A 92 25.90 -11.03 -5.38
C LYS A 92 25.27 -10.03 -6.34
N VAL A 93 24.35 -9.21 -5.84
CA VAL A 93 23.67 -8.15 -6.61
C VAL A 93 23.89 -6.79 -5.97
N PHE A 94 24.23 -5.80 -6.78
CA PHE A 94 24.28 -4.39 -6.40
C PHE A 94 23.02 -3.69 -6.90
N LEU A 95 22.27 -3.04 -6.00
CA LEU A 95 21.11 -2.23 -6.37
C LEU A 95 21.46 -0.75 -6.33
N SER A 96 21.57 -0.14 -7.52
CA SER A 96 21.62 1.31 -7.69
C SER A 96 20.21 1.87 -7.53
N HIS A 97 19.99 2.79 -6.58
CA HIS A 97 18.64 3.24 -6.24
C HIS A 97 18.59 4.69 -5.75
N TRP A 98 17.37 5.23 -5.68
CA TRP A 98 17.09 6.52 -5.06
C TRP A 98 16.48 6.38 -3.68
N TRP A 99 16.97 7.16 -2.73
CA TRP A 99 16.51 7.10 -1.34
C TRP A 99 15.11 7.68 -1.14
N GLY A 100 14.67 8.58 -2.03
CA GLY A 100 13.34 9.20 -1.95
C GLY A 100 12.22 8.34 -2.51
N GLY A 101 12.55 7.24 -3.20
CA GLY A 101 11.55 6.33 -3.76
C GLY A 101 10.79 5.59 -2.66
N HIS A 102 9.54 5.24 -2.94
CA HIS A 102 8.70 4.50 -2.00
C HIS A 102 9.34 3.15 -1.68
N PHE A 103 9.47 2.83 -0.39
CA PHE A 103 10.14 1.63 0.08
C PHE A 103 9.37 0.37 -0.32
N ARG A 104 8.04 0.41 -0.31
CA ARG A 104 7.19 -0.68 -0.84
C ARG A 104 7.54 -1.00 -2.28
N ASP A 105 7.63 0.01 -3.13
CA ASP A 105 7.94 -0.11 -4.55
C ASP A 105 9.36 -0.65 -4.77
N PHE A 106 10.32 -0.20 -3.95
CA PHE A 106 11.68 -0.74 -3.92
C PHE A 106 11.69 -2.23 -3.54
N MET A 107 10.94 -2.63 -2.51
CA MET A 107 10.85 -4.04 -2.10
C MET A 107 10.23 -4.92 -3.19
N GLN A 108 9.27 -4.40 -3.97
CA GLN A 108 8.75 -5.11 -5.14
C GLN A 108 9.84 -5.35 -6.18
N VAL A 109 10.72 -4.36 -6.42
CA VAL A 109 11.89 -4.54 -7.31
C VAL A 109 12.85 -5.59 -6.76
N VAL A 110 13.14 -5.57 -5.46
CA VAL A 110 13.98 -6.60 -4.81
C VAL A 110 13.39 -8.00 -5.06
N GLU A 111 12.07 -8.16 -4.92
CA GLU A 111 11.40 -9.44 -5.15
C GLU A 111 11.44 -9.87 -6.62
N ASN A 112 11.24 -8.94 -7.55
CA ASN A 112 11.36 -9.21 -8.99
C ASN A 112 12.78 -9.66 -9.36
N VAL A 113 13.81 -8.95 -8.86
CA VAL A 113 15.22 -9.32 -9.05
C VAL A 113 15.53 -10.68 -8.44
N ARG A 114 15.00 -10.96 -7.23
CA ARG A 114 15.16 -12.25 -6.55
C ARG A 114 14.61 -13.40 -7.40
N LYS A 115 13.42 -13.24 -7.98
CA LYS A 115 12.78 -14.22 -8.86
C LYS A 115 13.58 -14.40 -10.16
N ASP A 116 13.83 -13.31 -10.88
CA ASP A 116 14.48 -13.33 -12.20
C ASP A 116 15.92 -13.88 -12.15
N ARG A 117 16.61 -13.68 -11.03
CA ARG A 117 17.99 -14.15 -10.80
C ARG A 117 18.08 -15.40 -9.94
N CYS A 118 16.95 -15.98 -9.53
CA CYS A 118 16.89 -17.18 -8.67
C CYS A 118 17.74 -17.05 -7.40
N LEU A 119 17.67 -15.90 -6.72
CA LEU A 119 18.49 -15.63 -5.54
C LEU A 119 17.94 -16.38 -4.31
N GLY A 120 18.85 -17.05 -3.59
CA GLY A 120 18.56 -17.74 -2.33
C GLY A 120 18.58 -16.79 -1.13
N ILE A 121 18.15 -17.28 0.04
CA ILE A 121 18.10 -16.51 1.29
C ILE A 121 19.47 -16.06 1.82
N HIS A 122 20.56 -16.66 1.33
CA HIS A 122 21.94 -16.34 1.71
C HIS A 122 22.68 -15.50 0.66
N ASP A 123 22.05 -15.22 -0.49
CA ASP A 123 22.64 -14.37 -1.51
C ASP A 123 22.57 -12.91 -1.06
N GLY A 124 23.74 -12.27 -0.90
CA GLY A 124 23.82 -10.88 -0.45
C GLY A 124 23.35 -9.89 -1.52
N ILE A 125 22.55 -8.90 -1.11
CA ILE A 125 22.17 -7.76 -1.95
C ILE A 125 22.77 -6.50 -1.33
N TRP A 126 23.59 -5.78 -2.10
CA TRP A 126 24.20 -4.53 -1.68
C TRP A 126 23.27 -3.35 -1.95
N ILE A 127 22.97 -2.57 -0.92
CA ILE A 127 22.09 -1.39 -0.96
C ILE A 127 22.74 -0.31 -0.09
N CYS A 128 23.02 0.86 -0.66
CA CYS A 128 23.80 1.88 0.03
C CYS A 128 23.15 2.39 1.34
N THR A 129 21.82 2.48 1.42
CA THR A 129 21.11 2.83 2.67
C THR A 129 21.46 1.92 3.85
N PHE A 130 21.73 0.64 3.60
CA PHE A 130 21.93 -0.35 4.65
C PHE A 130 23.41 -0.74 4.81
N ALA A 131 24.17 -0.72 3.71
CA ALA A 131 25.57 -1.12 3.68
C ALA A 131 26.53 0.00 4.11
N LEU A 132 26.12 1.27 4.04
CA LEU A 132 26.94 2.39 4.47
C LEU A 132 26.73 2.72 5.94
N ASN A 133 27.76 3.31 6.55
CA ASN A 133 27.62 3.98 7.82
C ASN A 133 26.74 5.23 7.65
N GLN A 134 25.61 5.29 8.37
CA GLN A 134 24.61 6.36 8.22
C GLN A 134 24.92 7.62 9.05
N PHE A 135 26.07 7.67 9.74
CA PHE A 135 26.43 8.70 10.72
C PHE A 135 27.47 9.72 10.25
N GLY A 136 27.63 9.88 8.93
CA GLY A 136 28.43 10.97 8.36
C GLY A 136 29.81 10.60 7.84
N ASP A 137 30.14 9.30 7.75
CA ASP A 137 31.49 8.88 7.36
C ASP A 137 31.78 8.77 5.86
N ASP A 138 33.08 8.98 5.65
CA ASP A 138 33.94 9.12 4.48
C ASP A 138 33.66 8.16 3.30
N LEU A 139 33.44 8.77 2.13
CA LEU A 139 33.47 8.08 0.83
C LEU A 139 34.91 7.67 0.43
N GLY A 140 35.86 7.78 1.34
CA GLY A 140 37.28 7.62 1.12
C GLY A 140 37.91 8.91 0.58
N SER A 141 39.25 8.94 0.65
CA SER A 141 40.09 10.01 0.08
C SER A 141 39.91 10.18 -1.44
N SER A 142 39.41 9.16 -2.13
CA SER A 142 39.18 9.12 -3.58
C SER A 142 37.98 8.23 -3.92
N LEU A 143 37.34 8.46 -5.07
CA LEU A 143 36.18 7.66 -5.50
C LEU A 143 36.53 6.19 -5.69
N ASP A 144 37.73 5.86 -6.19
CA ASP A 144 38.15 4.46 -6.41
C ASP A 144 38.23 3.63 -5.11
N ARG A 145 38.32 4.28 -3.94
CA ARG A 145 38.36 3.62 -2.63
C ARG A 145 37.01 3.64 -1.92
N CYS A 146 36.00 4.25 -2.52
CA CYS A 146 34.72 4.44 -1.86
C CYS A 146 33.96 3.11 -1.68
N PRO A 147 33.06 3.02 -0.70
CA PRO A 147 32.26 1.83 -0.49
C PRO A 147 31.39 1.42 -1.70
N PHE A 148 30.98 2.38 -2.54
CA PHE A 148 30.20 2.11 -3.75
C PHE A 148 30.98 1.31 -4.78
N VAL A 149 32.22 1.74 -5.09
CA VAL A 149 33.13 1.02 -5.99
C VAL A 149 33.39 -0.39 -5.45
N ASN A 150 33.72 -0.49 -4.15
CA ASN A 150 33.97 -1.78 -3.51
C ASN A 150 32.76 -2.72 -3.57
N GLY A 151 31.55 -2.22 -3.29
CA GLY A 151 30.31 -2.99 -3.37
C GLY A 151 30.01 -3.46 -4.78
N LEU A 152 30.18 -2.58 -5.77
CA LEU A 152 29.89 -2.85 -7.17
C LEU A 152 30.89 -3.85 -7.79
N THR A 153 32.20 -3.61 -7.63
CA THR A 153 33.23 -4.48 -8.20
C THR A 153 33.13 -5.91 -7.65
N ARG A 154 32.74 -6.07 -6.39
CA ARG A 154 32.55 -7.38 -5.73
C ARG A 154 31.24 -8.09 -6.12
N SER A 155 30.25 -7.34 -6.60
CA SER A 155 28.97 -7.88 -7.04
C SER A 155 29.07 -8.55 -8.42
N GLU A 156 28.23 -9.56 -8.66
CA GLU A 156 28.17 -10.29 -9.94
C GLU A 156 27.26 -9.56 -10.93
N HIS A 157 26.19 -8.94 -10.44
CA HIS A 157 25.20 -8.22 -11.22
C HIS A 157 24.94 -6.83 -10.65
N VAL A 158 24.64 -5.88 -11.52
CA VAL A 158 24.20 -4.53 -11.14
C VAL A 158 22.80 -4.29 -11.69
N CYS A 159 21.91 -3.79 -10.83
CA CYS A 159 20.57 -3.40 -11.22
C CYS A 159 20.34 -1.93 -10.88
N LEU A 160 19.84 -1.17 -11.85
CA LEU A 160 19.32 0.16 -11.63
C LEU A 160 17.83 0.10 -11.34
N VAL A 161 17.46 0.54 -10.15
CA VAL A 161 16.07 0.68 -9.73
C VAL A 161 15.50 1.99 -10.26
N VAL A 162 14.56 1.91 -11.20
CA VAL A 162 13.80 3.03 -11.74
C VAL A 162 12.48 3.13 -10.98
N ASP A 163 12.45 3.99 -9.95
CA ASP A 163 11.25 4.23 -9.16
C ASP A 163 10.17 4.98 -9.96
N ARG A 164 8.92 4.98 -9.46
CA ARG A 164 7.78 5.64 -10.12
C ARG A 164 7.98 7.12 -10.42
N GLN A 165 8.77 7.80 -9.61
CA GLN A 165 9.05 9.24 -9.76
C GLN A 165 10.33 9.49 -10.55
N ILE A 166 10.98 8.42 -11.03
CA ILE A 166 12.20 8.45 -11.83
C ILE A 166 13.35 9.13 -11.08
N GLY A 167 13.29 9.13 -9.75
CA GLY A 167 14.25 9.84 -8.93
C GLY A 167 15.66 9.28 -9.07
N SER A 168 15.83 7.97 -9.27
CA SER A 168 17.17 7.37 -9.51
C SER A 168 17.88 7.95 -10.74
N LEU A 169 17.15 8.20 -11.82
CA LEU A 169 17.71 8.85 -13.01
C LEU A 169 18.05 10.33 -12.79
N THR A 170 17.57 10.95 -11.72
CA THR A 170 17.98 12.32 -11.38
C THR A 170 19.27 12.37 -10.56
N ARG A 171 19.84 11.24 -10.16
CA ARG A 171 20.97 11.16 -9.23
C ARG A 171 22.30 10.90 -9.94
N THR A 172 23.28 11.76 -9.71
CA THR A 172 24.63 11.60 -10.26
C THR A 172 25.33 10.36 -9.69
N TRP A 173 25.04 9.98 -8.44
CA TRP A 173 25.52 8.73 -7.85
C TRP A 173 25.05 7.49 -8.61
N CYS A 174 23.78 7.43 -9.00
CA CYS A 174 23.28 6.34 -9.84
C CYS A 174 24.01 6.34 -11.19
N ALA A 175 24.19 7.52 -11.80
CA ALA A 175 24.92 7.63 -13.07
C ALA A 175 26.39 7.15 -12.97
N PHE A 176 27.05 7.43 -11.85
CA PHE A 176 28.39 6.95 -11.54
C PHE A 176 28.43 5.42 -11.44
N GLU A 177 27.48 4.82 -10.73
CA GLU A 177 27.36 3.36 -10.61
C GLU A 177 27.13 2.69 -11.98
N LEU A 178 26.40 3.35 -12.89
CA LEU A 178 26.23 2.86 -14.27
C LEU A 178 27.55 2.90 -15.06
N GLN A 179 28.32 3.98 -14.93
CA GLN A 179 29.63 4.07 -15.57
C GLN A 179 30.57 2.98 -15.02
N LEU A 180 30.65 2.82 -13.70
CA LEU A 180 31.47 1.78 -13.07
C LEU A 180 31.07 0.39 -13.54
N SER A 181 29.77 0.14 -13.68
CA SER A 181 29.27 -1.13 -14.22
C SER A 181 29.78 -1.38 -15.64
N ALA A 182 29.83 -0.35 -16.48
CA ALA A 182 30.34 -0.45 -17.84
C ALA A 182 31.86 -0.66 -17.87
N ASP A 183 32.61 0.08 -17.06
CA ASP A 183 34.07 -0.02 -16.93
C ASP A 183 34.48 -1.43 -16.46
N GLU A 184 33.73 -2.01 -15.52
CA GLU A 184 33.92 -3.37 -14.98
C GLU A 184 33.25 -4.48 -15.83
N GLN A 185 32.66 -4.13 -16.98
CA GLN A 185 31.94 -5.04 -17.88
C GLN A 185 30.85 -5.89 -17.17
N LYS A 186 30.21 -5.32 -16.15
CA LYS A 186 29.13 -5.97 -15.40
C LYS A 186 27.85 -6.02 -16.23
N THR A 187 27.03 -7.03 -15.97
CA THR A 187 25.67 -7.04 -16.51
C THR A 187 24.83 -5.98 -15.78
N LEU A 188 24.33 -5.01 -16.54
CA LEU A 188 23.42 -3.98 -16.06
C LEU A 188 21.99 -4.28 -16.51
N ASP A 189 21.10 -4.46 -15.53
CA ASP A 189 19.65 -4.52 -15.76
C ASP A 189 18.96 -3.29 -15.19
N LEU A 190 17.85 -2.88 -15.80
CA LEU A 190 16.99 -1.83 -15.27
C LEU A 190 15.70 -2.47 -14.78
N TYR A 191 15.24 -2.10 -13.59
CA TYR A 191 13.98 -2.62 -13.01
C TYR A 191 13.10 -1.48 -12.52
N SER A 192 11.80 -1.58 -12.78
CA SER A 192 10.76 -0.81 -12.11
C SER A 192 9.96 -1.72 -11.18
N PRO A 193 9.08 -1.17 -10.31
CA PRO A 193 8.17 -1.98 -9.51
C PRO A 193 7.29 -2.92 -10.34
N THR A 194 7.06 -2.58 -11.61
CA THR A 194 6.27 -3.39 -12.56
C THR A 194 7.10 -4.43 -13.31
N GLY A 195 8.40 -4.58 -13.02
CA GLY A 195 9.26 -5.62 -13.59
C GLY A 195 10.53 -5.08 -14.26
N LYS A 196 11.23 -5.96 -14.96
CA LYS A 196 12.43 -5.61 -15.72
C LYS A 196 12.08 -4.66 -16.87
N VAL A 197 12.80 -3.56 -17.00
CA VAL A 197 12.58 -2.58 -18.07
C VAL A 197 13.00 -3.19 -19.41
N GLY A 198 12.10 -3.11 -20.39
CA GLY A 198 12.36 -3.55 -21.75
C GLY A 198 11.92 -4.97 -22.06
N THR A 199 11.45 -5.75 -21.10
CA THR A 199 10.81 -7.04 -21.40
C THR A 199 9.35 -6.83 -21.83
N GLU A 200 8.80 -7.75 -22.63
CA GLU A 200 7.37 -7.77 -22.92
C GLU A 200 6.59 -7.91 -21.59
N GLY A 201 5.67 -7.00 -21.29
CA GLY A 201 5.02 -6.95 -19.97
C GLY A 201 5.78 -6.22 -18.84
N GLY A 202 7.08 -5.92 -19.01
CA GLY A 202 7.92 -5.34 -17.96
C GLY A 202 8.17 -3.83 -18.13
N ALA A 203 8.07 -3.08 -17.02
CA ALA A 203 8.13 -1.61 -16.96
C ALA A 203 7.21 -0.89 -17.96
N SER A 204 5.92 -0.93 -17.63
CA SER A 204 4.79 -0.42 -18.38
C SER A 204 4.68 1.10 -18.56
N SER A 205 5.19 1.86 -17.60
CA SER A 205 4.81 3.27 -17.52
C SER A 205 5.51 4.07 -18.62
N VAL A 206 4.67 4.66 -19.46
CA VAL A 206 5.03 5.63 -20.50
C VAL A 206 6.05 6.65 -20.02
N ALA A 207 5.76 7.25 -18.87
CA ALA A 207 6.56 8.32 -18.30
C ALA A 207 7.94 7.81 -17.87
N LEU A 208 8.02 6.58 -17.35
CA LEU A 208 9.28 5.97 -16.96
C LEU A 208 10.16 5.71 -18.19
N LEU A 209 9.59 5.12 -19.25
CA LEU A 209 10.35 4.79 -20.46
C LEU A 209 10.88 6.04 -21.18
N ASP A 210 10.04 7.05 -21.37
CA ASP A 210 10.45 8.32 -21.97
C ASP A 210 11.55 8.99 -21.15
N ALA A 211 11.47 8.90 -19.82
CA ALA A 211 12.48 9.48 -18.96
C ALA A 211 13.81 8.73 -19.01
N VAL A 212 13.79 7.40 -19.20
CA VAL A 212 15.02 6.62 -19.43
C VAL A 212 15.59 6.90 -20.82
N GLU A 213 14.76 7.01 -21.87
CA GLU A 213 15.24 7.31 -23.22
C GLU A 213 15.77 8.74 -23.35
N ALA A 214 15.08 9.72 -22.76
CA ALA A 214 15.51 11.11 -22.73
C ALA A 214 16.56 11.40 -21.65
N TRP A 215 16.98 10.37 -20.90
CA TRP A 215 17.92 10.54 -19.80
C TRP A 215 19.24 11.11 -20.29
N ASP A 216 19.79 12.01 -19.47
CA ASP A 216 21.09 12.62 -19.70
C ASP A 216 21.82 12.76 -18.36
N ILE A 217 23.00 12.17 -18.27
CA ILE A 217 23.85 12.27 -17.08
C ILE A 217 24.13 13.73 -16.69
N ARG A 218 24.19 14.64 -17.66
CA ARG A 218 24.46 16.06 -17.43
C ARG A 218 23.37 16.73 -16.59
N ASP A 219 22.13 16.24 -16.68
CA ASP A 219 20.97 16.81 -15.98
C ASP A 219 20.80 16.28 -14.54
N THR A 220 21.61 15.29 -14.15
CA THR A 220 21.58 14.66 -12.81
C THR A 220 22.01 15.62 -11.70
N ASP A 221 21.92 15.21 -10.43
CA ASP A 221 22.44 15.98 -9.30
C ASP A 221 22.86 15.11 -8.11
N THR A 222 23.56 15.72 -7.15
CA THR A 222 23.87 15.14 -5.84
C THR A 222 23.37 16.03 -4.72
N SER A 223 23.35 15.49 -3.49
CA SER A 223 23.07 16.28 -2.30
C SER A 223 24.21 17.24 -1.91
N ASN A 224 25.39 17.09 -2.52
CA ASN A 224 26.58 17.91 -2.27
C ASN A 224 27.32 18.20 -3.60
N ALA A 225 27.37 19.46 -4.02
CA ALA A 225 27.96 19.86 -5.29
C ALA A 225 29.42 19.40 -5.47
N ALA A 226 30.19 19.25 -4.40
CA ALA A 226 31.55 18.72 -4.49
C ALA A 226 31.58 17.23 -4.88
N ASP A 227 30.61 16.42 -4.45
CA ASP A 227 30.54 15.00 -4.86
C ASP A 227 30.25 14.89 -6.36
N ARG A 228 29.30 15.72 -6.85
CA ARG A 228 29.04 15.84 -8.29
C ARG A 228 30.30 16.21 -9.06
N ARG A 229 31.05 17.19 -8.57
CA ARG A 229 32.33 17.64 -9.17
C ARG A 229 33.32 16.48 -9.30
N GLN A 230 33.54 15.73 -8.21
CA GLN A 230 34.46 14.59 -8.22
C GLN A 230 34.02 13.51 -9.20
N ILE A 231 32.73 13.16 -9.21
CA ILE A 231 32.17 12.15 -10.12
C ILE A 231 32.35 12.60 -11.58
N PHE A 232 32.04 13.85 -11.89
CA PHE A 232 32.17 14.38 -13.25
C PHE A 232 33.63 14.42 -13.69
N ASN A 233 34.56 14.81 -12.80
CA ASN A 233 36.00 14.72 -13.06
C ASN A 233 36.44 13.28 -13.37
N ARG A 234 35.93 12.30 -12.60
CA ARG A 234 36.23 10.88 -12.79
C ARG A 234 35.69 10.33 -14.11
N ILE A 235 34.46 10.68 -14.49
CA ILE A 235 33.87 10.37 -15.80
C ILE A 235 34.71 10.99 -16.93
N ALA A 236 35.11 12.25 -16.75
CA ALA A 236 35.93 12.99 -17.69
C ALA A 236 37.38 12.47 -17.76
N GLY A 237 37.83 11.66 -16.80
CA GLY A 237 39.19 11.14 -16.70
C GLY A 237 40.23 12.22 -16.38
N VAL A 238 39.84 13.23 -15.61
CA VAL A 238 40.74 14.26 -15.06
C VAL A 238 40.93 14.03 -13.55
N ASP A 239 41.86 14.78 -12.91
CA ASP A 239 42.09 14.67 -11.46
C ASP A 239 40.78 14.90 -10.68
N GLU A 240 40.41 13.95 -9.81
CA GLU A 240 39.13 13.94 -9.08
C GLU A 240 38.94 15.23 -8.26
N LEU A 241 40.02 15.79 -7.73
CA LEU A 241 40.01 16.98 -6.90
C LEU A 241 40.13 18.30 -7.69
N SER A 242 40.09 18.25 -9.03
CA SER A 242 40.10 19.46 -9.86
C SER A 242 38.86 20.31 -9.59
N GLY A 243 39.03 21.60 -9.33
CA GLY A 243 37.90 22.48 -8.99
C GLY A 243 37.43 22.36 -7.53
N ILE A 244 38.20 21.69 -6.67
CA ILE A 244 37.98 21.60 -5.21
C ILE A 244 39.12 22.31 -4.51
N GLN A 245 38.81 23.23 -3.59
CA GLN A 245 39.83 23.99 -2.86
C GLN A 245 40.70 23.06 -2.03
N LYS A 246 42.01 23.31 -2.02
CA LYS A 246 43.01 22.52 -1.29
C LYS A 246 43.75 23.40 -0.28
N ASP A 247 44.20 22.80 0.82
CA ASP A 247 45.13 23.40 1.77
C ASP A 247 46.55 23.45 1.18
N PRO A 248 47.53 24.11 1.83
CA PRO A 248 48.91 24.17 1.36
C PRO A 248 49.59 22.80 1.23
N GLU A 249 49.10 21.78 1.95
CA GLU A 249 49.55 20.39 1.90
C GLU A 249 48.86 19.58 0.78
N GLY A 250 47.95 20.19 0.01
CA GLY A 250 47.24 19.59 -1.11
C GLY A 250 45.99 18.78 -0.74
N ARG A 251 45.56 18.81 0.53
CA ARG A 251 44.35 18.13 1.02
C ARG A 251 43.12 19.00 0.78
N PRO A 252 41.95 18.43 0.43
CA PRO A 252 40.74 19.23 0.17
C PRO A 252 40.27 19.97 1.42
N LEU A 253 39.94 21.26 1.28
CA LEU A 253 39.39 22.07 2.35
C LEU A 253 37.93 21.68 2.63
N MET A 254 37.61 21.56 3.92
CA MET A 254 36.29 21.14 4.39
C MET A 254 35.50 22.33 4.97
N ASP A 255 34.18 22.32 4.78
CA ASP A 255 33.19 23.22 5.38
C ASP A 255 32.06 22.38 5.98
N ARG A 256 31.95 22.33 7.31
CA ARG A 256 30.95 21.49 8.00
C ARG A 256 30.91 20.04 7.44
N GLY A 257 32.10 19.45 7.25
CA GLY A 257 32.26 18.09 6.70
C GLY A 257 32.13 17.97 5.18
N LYS A 258 32.02 19.06 4.42
CA LYS A 258 31.89 19.05 2.95
C LYS A 258 33.05 19.73 2.24
N LYS A 259 33.55 19.13 1.17
CA LYS A 259 34.61 19.71 0.33
C LYS A 259 34.17 21.05 -0.27
N LYS A 260 35.02 22.09 -0.19
CA LYS A 260 34.75 23.42 -0.76
C LYS A 260 35.09 23.48 -2.25
N LEU A 261 34.21 24.07 -3.06
CA LEU A 261 34.45 24.29 -4.49
C LEU A 261 35.36 25.51 -4.74
N GLU A 262 36.23 25.43 -5.75
CA GLU A 262 37.08 26.55 -6.19
C GLU A 262 36.25 27.67 -6.83
N ASP A 263 35.17 27.33 -7.53
CA ASP A 263 34.29 28.25 -8.24
C ASP A 263 32.87 28.30 -7.64
N ASN A 264 32.46 29.50 -7.23
CA ASN A 264 31.09 29.79 -6.78
C ASN A 264 30.27 30.56 -7.84
N LEU A 265 30.84 30.80 -9.03
CA LEU A 265 30.26 31.66 -10.05
C LEU A 265 29.49 30.83 -11.10
N LEU A 266 28.24 31.24 -11.33
CA LEU A 266 27.47 30.96 -12.53
C LEU A 266 28.27 31.45 -13.75
N ASP A 267 28.27 30.70 -14.84
CA ASP A 267 28.88 31.11 -16.12
C ASP A 267 28.58 32.60 -16.45
N PRO A 268 29.61 33.47 -16.53
CA PRO A 268 29.44 34.89 -16.85
C PRO A 268 28.79 35.15 -18.23
N ALA A 269 28.82 34.16 -19.14
CA ALA A 269 28.30 34.28 -20.49
C ALA A 269 26.87 33.72 -20.67
N GLY A 270 26.32 33.01 -19.67
CA GLY A 270 24.98 32.41 -19.73
C GLY A 270 24.72 31.55 -20.97
N ARG A 271 25.77 31.00 -21.58
CA ARG A 271 25.72 30.36 -22.89
C ARG A 271 26.54 29.08 -22.88
N LEU A 272 25.91 28.00 -22.41
CA LEU A 272 26.00 26.70 -23.04
C LEU A 272 24.72 25.89 -22.79
N ARG A 273 24.53 24.88 -23.64
CA ARG A 273 23.26 24.40 -24.16
C ARG A 273 22.78 23.14 -23.43
N SER A 274 21.57 23.19 -22.89
CA SER A 274 20.66 22.04 -22.90
C SER A 274 19.23 22.52 -23.14
N ARG A 275 18.54 21.88 -24.09
CA ARG A 275 17.22 22.27 -24.61
C ARG A 275 16.08 21.90 -23.65
N THR A 276 16.40 21.53 -22.41
CA THR A 276 15.49 21.11 -21.35
C THR A 276 15.79 21.85 -20.04
N LYS A 277 15.71 23.19 -20.07
CA LYS A 277 15.61 23.97 -18.84
C LYS A 277 14.27 23.66 -18.16
N SER A 278 14.30 22.79 -17.17
CA SER A 278 13.31 22.79 -16.11
C SER A 278 14.04 22.84 -14.77
N LYS A 279 13.73 23.87 -13.96
CA LYS A 279 14.15 24.05 -12.54
C LYS A 279 15.44 24.82 -12.22
N GLY A 280 15.87 25.80 -13.02
CA GLY A 280 16.75 26.88 -12.53
C GLY A 280 18.02 26.46 -11.77
N LYS A 281 18.63 25.32 -12.14
CA LYS A 281 19.84 24.81 -11.49
C LYS A 281 21.04 25.72 -11.78
N VAL A 282 21.90 25.87 -10.77
CA VAL A 282 23.18 26.59 -10.84
C VAL A 282 24.16 25.72 -11.61
N GLU A 283 24.72 26.25 -12.70
CA GLU A 283 25.78 25.58 -13.47
C GLU A 283 27.13 26.19 -13.10
N TYR A 284 28.05 25.36 -12.60
CA TYR A 284 29.39 25.78 -12.21
C TYR A 284 30.31 25.89 -13.45
N ALA A 285 31.13 26.93 -13.49
CA ALA A 285 31.99 27.21 -14.65
C ALA A 285 32.95 26.07 -15.00
N HIS A 286 33.50 25.37 -14.00
CA HIS A 286 34.32 24.19 -14.23
C HIS A 286 33.56 23.03 -14.86
N GLU A 287 32.35 22.73 -14.36
CA GLU A 287 31.53 21.64 -14.90
C GLU A 287 31.12 21.93 -16.35
N ALA A 288 30.74 23.18 -16.65
CA ALA A 288 30.42 23.60 -18.01
C ALA A 288 31.61 23.40 -18.98
N ARG A 289 32.83 23.79 -18.57
CA ARG A 289 34.05 23.55 -19.36
C ARG A 289 34.33 22.05 -19.51
N LEU A 290 34.26 21.29 -18.43
CA LEU A 290 34.54 19.86 -18.43
C LEU A 290 33.60 19.08 -19.36
N VAL A 291 32.30 19.37 -19.29
CA VAL A 291 31.28 18.76 -20.16
C VAL A 291 31.51 19.15 -21.61
N HIS A 292 31.94 20.38 -21.88
CA HIS A 292 32.26 20.82 -23.24
C HIS A 292 33.49 20.09 -23.80
N GLU A 293 34.58 20.03 -23.03
CA GLU A 293 35.85 19.42 -23.44
C GLU A 293 35.78 17.89 -23.55
N GLN A 294 35.01 17.23 -22.67
CA GLN A 294 34.91 15.76 -22.58
C GLN A 294 33.53 15.22 -22.98
N CYS A 295 32.81 15.95 -23.84
CA CYS A 295 31.42 15.65 -24.25
C CYS A 295 31.21 14.20 -24.70
N SER A 296 32.17 13.60 -25.41
CA SER A 296 32.09 12.21 -25.89
C SER A 296 32.00 11.19 -24.77
N LYS A 297 32.66 11.40 -23.62
CA LYS A 297 32.62 10.49 -22.47
C LYS A 297 31.25 10.51 -21.79
N PHE A 298 30.68 11.69 -21.62
CA PHE A 298 29.31 11.83 -21.08
C PHE A 298 28.27 11.23 -22.04
N GLU A 299 28.43 11.43 -23.35
CA GLU A 299 27.51 10.86 -24.34
C GLU A 299 27.62 9.34 -24.47
N ALA A 300 28.79 8.75 -24.15
CA ALA A 300 28.95 7.29 -24.08
C ALA A 300 28.07 6.68 -22.98
N ILE A 301 28.01 7.30 -21.79
CA ILE A 301 27.14 6.84 -20.69
C ILE A 301 25.66 7.00 -21.07
N ASN A 302 25.30 8.14 -21.68
CA ASN A 302 23.94 8.36 -22.19
C ASN A 302 23.55 7.27 -23.20
N SER A 303 24.48 6.92 -24.10
CA SER A 303 24.26 5.88 -25.11
C SER A 303 24.11 4.48 -24.51
N LEU A 304 24.83 4.17 -23.42
CA LEU A 304 24.70 2.90 -22.70
C LEU A 304 23.28 2.68 -22.17
N VAL A 305 22.73 3.66 -21.44
CA VAL A 305 21.38 3.56 -20.85
C VAL A 305 20.31 3.52 -21.93
N ARG A 306 20.40 4.43 -22.92
CA ARG A 306 19.47 4.45 -24.06
C ARG A 306 19.56 3.18 -24.89
N GLY A 307 20.76 2.62 -25.05
CA GLY A 307 21.01 1.37 -25.75
C GLY A 307 20.30 0.19 -25.10
N LYS A 308 20.41 0.04 -23.78
CA LYS A 308 19.72 -1.03 -23.02
C LYS A 308 18.20 -0.98 -23.15
N VAL A 309 17.64 0.22 -23.15
CA VAL A 309 16.21 0.42 -23.45
C VAL A 309 15.92 -0.03 -24.88
N LYS A 310 16.62 0.53 -25.88
CA LYS A 310 16.37 0.25 -27.31
C LYS A 310 16.54 -1.21 -27.74
N GLU A 311 17.59 -1.88 -27.27
CA GLU A 311 17.85 -3.31 -27.57
C GLU A 311 16.66 -4.19 -27.20
N SER A 312 15.98 -3.85 -26.11
CA SER A 312 14.88 -4.62 -25.57
C SER A 312 13.54 -4.35 -26.30
N PHE A 313 13.43 -3.24 -27.04
CA PHE A 313 12.23 -2.90 -27.84
C PHE A 313 12.33 -3.28 -29.33
N ALA A 314 13.48 -3.75 -29.80
CA ALA A 314 13.70 -4.11 -31.20
C ALA A 314 12.91 -5.37 -31.66
N GLN A 315 12.24 -6.05 -30.74
CA GLN A 315 11.32 -7.16 -31.03
C GLN A 315 9.88 -6.66 -30.89
N GLN A 316 9.39 -5.91 -31.88
CA GLN A 316 7.96 -5.61 -31.96
C GLN A 316 7.42 -6.05 -33.31
N HIS A 317 6.50 -7.01 -33.28
CA HIS A 317 5.70 -7.38 -34.43
C HIS A 317 4.74 -6.24 -34.76
N GLU A 318 4.70 -5.81 -36.03
CA GLU A 318 3.64 -4.93 -36.53
C GLU A 318 2.33 -5.72 -36.55
N CYS A 319 1.38 -5.36 -35.68
CA CYS A 319 0.02 -5.89 -35.75
C CYS A 319 -0.62 -5.43 -37.06
N ARG A 320 -1.20 -6.37 -37.83
CA ARG A 320 -1.86 -6.05 -39.12
C ARG A 320 -3.26 -5.44 -38.98
N GLY A 321 -3.75 -5.28 -37.75
CA GLY A 321 -5.12 -4.89 -37.45
C GLY A 321 -6.14 -5.96 -37.85
N CYS A 322 -7.32 -5.93 -37.24
CA CYS A 322 -8.46 -6.76 -37.65
C CYS A 322 -9.76 -5.97 -37.49
N ARG A 323 -10.69 -6.16 -38.42
CA ARG A 323 -12.00 -5.50 -38.36
C ARG A 323 -12.92 -6.22 -37.38
N ILE A 324 -13.48 -5.48 -36.42
CA ILE A 324 -14.30 -6.02 -35.33
C ILE A 324 -15.68 -5.35 -35.39
N ARG A 325 -16.68 -6.08 -35.87
CA ARG A 325 -18.06 -5.55 -35.99
C ARG A 325 -18.80 -5.52 -34.66
N ASP A 326 -18.55 -6.48 -33.79
CA ASP A 326 -19.16 -6.53 -32.46
C ASP A 326 -18.34 -5.69 -31.49
N HIS A 327 -18.86 -4.54 -31.07
CA HIS A 327 -18.18 -3.65 -30.12
C HIS A 327 -17.89 -4.32 -28.78
N THR A 328 -18.63 -5.38 -28.41
CA THR A 328 -18.39 -6.12 -27.16
C THR A 328 -17.08 -6.91 -27.18
N LEU A 329 -16.50 -7.10 -28.36
CA LEU A 329 -15.22 -7.78 -28.56
C LEU A 329 -14.09 -6.81 -28.92
N ARG A 330 -14.25 -5.52 -28.64
CA ARG A 330 -13.22 -4.48 -28.89
C ARG A 330 -12.45 -4.11 -27.63
N GLY A 331 -11.91 -5.10 -26.92
CA GLY A 331 -10.96 -4.86 -25.85
C GLY A 331 -9.58 -4.45 -26.38
N ILE A 332 -8.97 -3.42 -25.78
CA ILE A 332 -7.57 -3.07 -26.00
C ILE A 332 -6.69 -3.74 -24.95
N PRO A 333 -5.68 -4.56 -25.32
CA PRO A 333 -4.72 -5.09 -24.35
C PRO A 333 -4.05 -3.96 -23.57
N LEU A 334 -3.83 -4.14 -22.28
CA LEU A 334 -3.19 -3.15 -21.40
C LEU A 334 -1.83 -2.69 -21.97
N GLY A 335 -1.05 -3.60 -22.54
CA GLY A 335 0.21 -3.28 -23.22
C GLY A 335 0.03 -2.35 -24.43
N GLN A 336 -1.04 -2.53 -25.22
CA GLN A 336 -1.39 -1.65 -26.34
C GLN A 336 -1.96 -0.31 -25.85
N LEU A 337 -2.74 -0.30 -24.78
CA LEU A 337 -3.23 0.92 -24.14
C LEU A 337 -2.07 1.78 -23.63
N LYS A 338 -1.09 1.17 -22.96
CA LYS A 338 0.15 1.82 -22.53
C LYS A 338 0.96 2.35 -23.72
N LYS A 339 1.03 1.61 -24.84
CA LYS A 339 1.66 2.08 -26.09
C LYS A 339 0.94 3.31 -26.66
N PHE A 340 -0.39 3.32 -26.68
CA PHE A 340 -1.16 4.47 -27.12
C PHE A 340 -0.87 5.72 -26.25
N PHE A 341 -0.92 5.58 -24.93
CA PHE A 341 -0.61 6.69 -24.03
C PHE A 341 0.83 7.21 -24.21
N ARG A 342 1.78 6.34 -24.59
CA ARG A 342 3.16 6.74 -24.95
C ARG A 342 3.19 7.62 -26.16
N GLN A 343 2.54 7.17 -27.23
CA GLN A 343 2.47 7.92 -28.46
C GLN A 343 1.82 9.29 -28.24
N ALA A 344 0.69 9.32 -27.54
CA ALA A 344 -0.03 10.55 -27.22
C ALA A 344 0.85 11.50 -26.37
N MET A 345 1.52 11.01 -25.32
CA MET A 345 2.42 11.82 -24.50
C MET A 345 3.56 12.43 -25.31
N ARG A 346 4.21 11.65 -26.17
CA ARG A 346 5.33 12.10 -27.01
C ARG A 346 4.89 13.19 -27.98
N GLU A 347 3.76 12.99 -28.63
CA GLU A 347 3.25 13.92 -29.65
C GLU A 347 2.58 15.17 -29.05
N LEU A 348 2.04 15.07 -27.83
CA LEU A 348 1.34 16.15 -27.13
C LEU A 348 2.12 16.68 -25.93
N ARG A 349 3.44 16.44 -25.88
CA ARG A 349 4.32 16.72 -24.72
C ARG A 349 4.18 18.13 -24.15
N GLY A 350 3.99 19.13 -25.01
CA GLY A 350 3.83 20.53 -24.60
C GLY A 350 2.53 20.84 -23.85
N GLN A 351 1.51 19.99 -24.00
CA GLN A 351 0.20 20.14 -23.38
C GLN A 351 -0.12 19.03 -22.37
N TRP A 352 0.72 17.98 -22.29
CA TRP A 352 0.43 16.74 -21.55
C TRP A 352 -0.08 16.97 -20.12
N LYS A 353 0.54 17.88 -19.37
CA LYS A 353 0.16 18.15 -17.97
C LYS A 353 -1.29 18.60 -17.81
N ASP A 354 -1.80 19.35 -18.78
CA ASP A 354 -3.14 19.93 -18.79
C ASP A 354 -4.01 19.31 -19.90
N LEU A 355 -3.64 18.10 -20.36
CA LEU A 355 -4.35 17.38 -21.39
C LEU A 355 -5.62 16.80 -20.78
N THR A 356 -6.77 17.26 -21.27
CA THR A 356 -8.07 16.72 -20.89
C THR A 356 -8.42 15.53 -21.76
N VAL A 357 -9.31 14.68 -21.27
CA VAL A 357 -9.79 13.52 -22.05
C VAL A 357 -10.47 13.97 -23.35
N GLN A 358 -11.21 15.08 -23.36
CA GLN A 358 -11.78 15.65 -24.58
C GLN A 358 -10.72 15.95 -25.66
N LYS A 359 -9.58 16.54 -25.28
CA LYS A 359 -8.51 16.83 -26.24
C LYS A 359 -7.82 15.56 -26.74
N LEU A 360 -7.80 14.51 -25.92
CA LEU A 360 -7.30 13.20 -26.33
C LEU A 360 -8.24 12.55 -27.36
N GLU A 361 -9.55 12.71 -27.19
CA GLU A 361 -10.55 12.28 -28.18
C GLU A 361 -10.35 13.02 -29.52
N ASP A 362 -10.21 14.35 -29.50
CA ASP A 362 -9.91 15.15 -30.70
C ASP A 362 -8.63 14.66 -31.39
N TYR A 363 -7.60 14.32 -30.62
CA TYR A 363 -6.36 13.75 -31.15
C TYR A 363 -6.59 12.42 -31.88
N VAL A 364 -7.39 11.51 -31.31
CA VAL A 364 -7.70 10.22 -31.96
C VAL A 364 -8.52 10.46 -33.23
N ASN A 365 -9.56 11.29 -33.17
CA ASN A 365 -10.49 11.50 -34.27
C ASN A 365 -9.85 12.25 -35.45
N PHE A 366 -9.19 13.38 -35.17
CA PHE A 366 -8.71 14.28 -36.22
C PHE A 366 -7.26 14.03 -36.65
N LYS A 367 -6.41 13.49 -35.76
CA LYS A 367 -4.99 13.29 -36.08
C LYS A 367 -4.64 11.85 -36.42
N LEU A 368 -5.13 10.87 -35.66
CA LEU A 368 -4.93 9.47 -36.01
C LEU A 368 -5.87 9.03 -37.13
N SER A 369 -7.15 9.48 -37.07
CA SER A 369 -8.20 9.16 -38.04
C SER A 369 -8.14 7.69 -38.53
N PRO A 370 -8.19 6.71 -37.61
CA PRO A 370 -7.87 5.31 -37.90
C PRO A 370 -8.76 4.71 -39.00
N LYS A 371 -8.13 3.94 -39.90
CA LYS A 371 -8.78 3.30 -41.04
C LYS A 371 -8.21 1.90 -41.30
N ILE A 372 -9.08 0.98 -41.70
CA ILE A 372 -8.71 -0.33 -42.26
C ILE A 372 -9.30 -0.39 -43.66
N ASP A 373 -8.45 -0.70 -44.66
CA ASP A 373 -8.82 -0.74 -46.08
C ASP A 373 -9.54 0.54 -46.56
N GLY A 374 -9.13 1.71 -46.04
CA GLY A 374 -9.70 3.01 -46.37
C GLY A 374 -11.03 3.34 -45.69
N VAL A 375 -11.60 2.43 -44.89
CA VAL A 375 -12.85 2.64 -44.13
C VAL A 375 -12.51 3.08 -42.70
N LYS A 376 -13.20 4.11 -42.19
CA LYS A 376 -13.07 4.52 -40.78
C LYS A 376 -13.35 3.34 -39.85
N CYS A 377 -12.54 3.20 -38.81
CA CYS A 377 -12.66 2.16 -37.79
C CYS A 377 -12.28 2.72 -36.42
N SER A 378 -12.42 1.91 -35.36
CA SER A 378 -11.87 2.24 -34.04
C SER A 378 -10.33 2.12 -34.03
N TYR A 379 -9.66 2.76 -33.06
CA TYR A 379 -8.21 2.59 -32.89
C TYR A 379 -7.85 1.13 -32.56
N VAL A 380 -8.65 0.46 -31.73
CA VAL A 380 -8.44 -0.95 -31.34
C VAL A 380 -8.32 -1.87 -32.55
N GLU A 381 -9.21 -1.74 -33.52
CA GLU A 381 -9.17 -2.54 -34.75
C GLU A 381 -7.84 -2.41 -35.50
N THR A 382 -7.10 -1.29 -35.35
CA THR A 382 -5.80 -1.10 -36.00
C THR A 382 -4.64 -1.73 -35.24
N VAL A 383 -4.79 -2.02 -33.94
CA VAL A 383 -3.69 -2.46 -33.06
C VAL A 383 -3.84 -3.88 -32.51
N VAL A 384 -4.97 -4.55 -32.75
CA VAL A 384 -5.21 -5.93 -32.31
C VAL A 384 -5.32 -6.89 -33.50
N GLU A 385 -4.89 -8.14 -33.31
CA GLU A 385 -4.90 -9.17 -34.36
C GLU A 385 -6.21 -9.97 -34.41
N LYS A 386 -6.96 -10.00 -33.31
CA LYS A 386 -8.23 -10.71 -33.20
C LYS A 386 -9.19 -10.00 -32.24
N PRO A 387 -10.52 -10.19 -32.38
CA PRO A 387 -11.49 -9.72 -31.41
C PRO A 387 -11.22 -10.29 -30.01
N MET A 388 -11.39 -9.48 -28.97
CA MET A 388 -11.24 -9.88 -27.57
C MET A 388 -12.24 -9.14 -26.67
N PRO A 389 -12.96 -9.84 -25.78
CA PRO A 389 -13.86 -9.19 -24.83
C PRO A 389 -13.05 -8.40 -23.79
N PRO A 390 -13.48 -7.19 -23.41
CA PRO A 390 -12.82 -6.40 -22.38
C PRO A 390 -13.03 -7.04 -21.00
N THR A 391 -11.99 -7.00 -20.17
CA THR A 391 -12.02 -7.40 -18.76
C THR A 391 -12.28 -6.20 -17.84
N VAL A 392 -11.75 -5.03 -18.18
CA VAL A 392 -11.88 -3.80 -17.37
C VAL A 392 -12.51 -2.69 -18.19
N TYR A 393 -13.59 -2.08 -17.70
CA TYR A 393 -14.17 -0.88 -18.28
C TYR A 393 -13.52 0.38 -17.70
N LEU A 394 -13.05 1.28 -18.54
CA LEU A 394 -12.41 2.53 -18.12
C LEU A 394 -13.39 3.70 -18.24
N ALA A 395 -13.90 4.15 -17.09
CA ALA A 395 -14.78 5.30 -17.01
C ALA A 395 -14.02 6.58 -16.62
N PHE A 396 -14.47 7.70 -17.17
CA PHE A 396 -13.79 8.99 -17.03
C PHE A 396 -14.76 10.18 -17.18
N ALA A 397 -14.33 11.32 -16.63
CA ALA A 397 -14.93 12.62 -16.91
C ALA A 397 -14.27 13.25 -18.15
N SER A 398 -15.04 13.92 -19.03
CA SER A 398 -14.52 14.54 -20.26
C SER A 398 -13.49 15.64 -20.00
N ASP A 399 -13.64 16.36 -18.89
CA ASP A 399 -12.70 17.35 -18.35
C ASP A 399 -11.62 16.72 -17.45
N GLY A 400 -11.69 15.39 -17.24
CA GLY A 400 -10.70 14.62 -16.51
C GLY A 400 -9.30 14.79 -17.09
N ASN A 401 -8.30 14.75 -16.22
CA ASN A 401 -6.91 14.92 -16.58
C ASN A 401 -6.32 13.58 -17.09
N VAL A 402 -5.84 13.55 -18.34
CA VAL A 402 -5.26 12.34 -18.95
C VAL A 402 -4.05 11.80 -18.16
N PRO A 403 -3.09 12.63 -17.71
CA PRO A 403 -2.03 12.15 -16.82
C PRO A 403 -2.53 11.44 -15.56
N GLU A 404 -3.63 11.91 -14.95
CA GLU A 404 -4.24 11.25 -13.79
C GLU A 404 -4.93 9.95 -14.17
N LEU A 405 -5.64 9.91 -15.31
CA LEU A 405 -6.21 8.69 -15.89
C LEU A 405 -5.14 7.61 -16.07
N VAL A 406 -4.01 7.96 -16.69
CA VAL A 406 -2.88 7.05 -16.92
C VAL A 406 -2.34 6.52 -15.59
N LYS A 407 -2.17 7.38 -14.58
CA LYS A 407 -1.74 6.95 -13.25
C LYS A 407 -2.75 6.01 -12.59
N GLY A 408 -4.04 6.30 -12.71
CA GLY A 408 -5.11 5.44 -12.19
C GLY A 408 -5.09 4.04 -12.80
N VAL A 409 -4.89 3.95 -14.12
CA VAL A 409 -4.72 2.67 -14.83
C VAL A 409 -3.49 1.90 -14.35
N GLU A 410 -2.35 2.58 -14.16
CA GLU A 410 -1.12 1.94 -13.65
C GLU A 410 -1.28 1.47 -12.20
N TRP A 411 -1.94 2.27 -11.34
CA TRP A 411 -2.24 1.88 -9.96
C TRP A 411 -3.17 0.68 -9.90
N LEU A 412 -4.20 0.65 -10.76
CA LEU A 412 -5.09 -0.50 -10.87
C LEU A 412 -4.33 -1.74 -11.33
N ALA A 413 -3.57 -1.62 -12.42
CA ALA A 413 -2.84 -2.74 -13.00
C ALA A 413 -1.93 -3.39 -11.97
N GLU A 414 -1.27 -2.60 -11.14
CA GLU A 414 -0.47 -3.12 -10.04
C GLU A 414 -1.32 -3.72 -8.91
N ALA A 415 -2.32 -3.00 -8.41
CA ALA A 415 -3.13 -3.44 -7.27
C ALA A 415 -3.91 -4.73 -7.56
N ARG A 416 -4.26 -4.95 -8.83
CA ARG A 416 -4.97 -6.12 -9.36
C ARG A 416 -4.04 -7.14 -10.04
N GLU A 417 -2.74 -6.87 -10.13
CA GLU A 417 -1.75 -7.70 -10.83
C GLU A 417 -2.15 -8.06 -12.28
N LEU A 418 -2.66 -7.06 -13.01
CA LEU A 418 -3.06 -7.23 -14.40
C LEU A 418 -1.85 -7.38 -15.31
N ASP A 419 -1.90 -8.38 -16.19
CA ASP A 419 -0.92 -8.58 -17.24
C ASP A 419 -1.14 -7.61 -18.42
N ASP A 420 -0.17 -7.53 -19.33
CA ASP A 420 -0.26 -6.65 -20.50
C ASP A 420 -1.28 -7.15 -21.55
N ASP A 421 -1.74 -8.39 -21.46
CA ASP A 421 -2.77 -8.96 -22.34
C ASP A 421 -4.20 -8.67 -21.84
N THR A 422 -4.33 -8.21 -20.59
CA THR A 422 -5.61 -7.87 -19.98
C THR A 422 -6.32 -6.80 -20.81
N ALA A 423 -7.53 -7.13 -21.26
CA ALA A 423 -8.30 -6.29 -22.16
C ALA A 423 -9.01 -5.16 -21.40
N PHE A 424 -8.82 -3.91 -21.83
CA PHE A 424 -9.55 -2.74 -21.36
C PHE A 424 -10.59 -2.32 -22.39
N PHE A 425 -11.72 -1.76 -21.93
CA PHE A 425 -12.62 -1.00 -22.79
C PHE A 425 -12.48 0.48 -22.45
N PHE A 426 -11.89 1.23 -23.37
CA PHE A 426 -11.79 2.68 -23.30
C PHE A 426 -12.45 3.25 -24.53
N GLU A 427 -13.62 3.86 -24.36
CA GLU A 427 -14.54 4.20 -25.47
C GLU A 427 -13.86 4.98 -26.60
N ILE A 428 -12.99 5.93 -26.25
CA ILE A 428 -12.22 6.76 -27.18
C ILE A 428 -11.37 5.94 -28.17
N LEU A 429 -10.91 4.75 -27.74
CA LEU A 429 -10.09 3.87 -28.57
C LEU A 429 -10.89 2.73 -29.18
N CYS A 430 -11.92 2.26 -28.48
CA CYS A 430 -12.66 1.05 -28.82
C CYS A 430 -13.82 1.33 -29.79
N LEU A 431 -14.19 2.60 -29.97
CA LEU A 431 -15.26 3.02 -30.86
C LEU A 431 -14.71 3.94 -31.95
N SER A 432 -15.37 3.96 -33.10
CA SER A 432 -15.11 4.94 -34.15
C SER A 432 -15.85 6.25 -33.91
N GLU A 433 -15.41 7.35 -34.52
CA GLU A 433 -16.06 8.66 -34.43
C GLU A 433 -17.55 8.62 -34.78
N ASP A 434 -17.89 7.92 -35.87
CA ASP A 434 -19.26 7.79 -36.34
C ASP A 434 -20.11 7.01 -35.32
N GLU A 435 -19.53 6.01 -34.64
CA GLU A 435 -20.17 5.27 -33.55
C GLU A 435 -20.30 6.14 -32.29
N MET A 436 -19.26 6.86 -31.87
CA MET A 436 -19.34 7.74 -30.69
C MET A 436 -20.45 8.79 -30.82
N THR A 437 -20.70 9.29 -32.04
CA THR A 437 -21.74 10.28 -32.34
C THR A 437 -23.12 9.68 -32.63
N SER A 438 -23.20 8.42 -33.06
CA SER A 438 -24.46 7.75 -33.45
C SER A 438 -24.95 6.68 -32.48
N ILE A 439 -24.13 6.26 -31.51
CA ILE A 439 -24.48 5.20 -30.58
C ILE A 439 -25.69 5.61 -29.74
N ASN A 440 -26.72 4.79 -29.81
CA ASN A 440 -27.76 4.72 -28.81
C ASN A 440 -27.14 4.10 -27.54
N THR A 441 -27.23 4.80 -26.41
CA THR A 441 -26.73 4.48 -25.06
C THR A 441 -26.70 2.99 -24.66
N TYR A 442 -27.61 2.19 -25.21
CA TYR A 442 -27.67 0.73 -25.11
C TYR A 442 -26.34 -0.01 -25.39
N SER A 443 -25.50 0.48 -26.30
CA SER A 443 -24.24 -0.17 -26.69
C SER A 443 -23.19 -0.15 -25.58
N TYR A 444 -23.02 0.99 -24.89
CA TYR A 444 -22.05 1.17 -23.81
C TYR A 444 -22.43 0.29 -22.61
N HIS A 445 -23.71 0.32 -22.25
CA HIS A 445 -24.26 -0.49 -21.17
C HIS A 445 -24.14 -1.98 -21.44
N LYS A 446 -24.22 -2.45 -22.69
CA LYS A 446 -24.01 -3.86 -23.01
C LYS A 446 -22.57 -4.31 -22.72
N VAL A 447 -21.56 -3.52 -23.11
CA VAL A 447 -20.15 -3.83 -22.83
C VAL A 447 -19.86 -3.82 -21.32
N ALA A 448 -20.37 -2.79 -20.64
CA ALA A 448 -20.28 -2.65 -19.19
C ALA A 448 -20.96 -3.83 -18.46
N SER A 449 -22.17 -4.21 -18.88
CA SER A 449 -23.00 -5.19 -18.17
C SER A 449 -22.69 -6.66 -18.51
N SER A 450 -22.24 -7.00 -19.72
CA SER A 450 -22.05 -8.42 -20.11
C SER A 450 -20.60 -8.90 -20.08
N GLU A 451 -19.65 -8.16 -20.67
CA GLU A 451 -18.30 -8.69 -20.92
C GLU A 451 -17.26 -8.30 -19.85
N SER A 452 -17.32 -7.07 -19.34
CA SER A 452 -16.32 -6.57 -18.38
C SER A 452 -16.50 -7.20 -17.00
N GLN A 453 -15.42 -7.56 -16.31
CA GLN A 453 -15.45 -8.06 -14.93
C GLN A 453 -15.56 -6.93 -13.89
N GLY A 454 -15.21 -5.70 -14.27
CA GLY A 454 -15.33 -4.53 -13.43
C GLY A 454 -15.00 -3.22 -14.12
N ILE A 455 -15.08 -2.14 -13.35
CA ILE A 455 -14.92 -0.75 -13.80
C ILE A 455 -13.84 -0.04 -12.99
N LEU A 456 -13.00 0.74 -13.68
CA LEU A 456 -12.13 1.74 -13.10
C LEU A 456 -12.68 3.12 -13.40
N VAL A 457 -13.02 3.87 -12.36
CA VAL A 457 -13.34 5.30 -12.46
C VAL A 457 -12.09 6.08 -12.10
N ALA A 458 -11.45 6.68 -13.10
CA ALA A 458 -10.27 7.49 -12.86
C ALA A 458 -10.66 8.97 -12.75
N HIS A 459 -10.56 9.49 -11.52
CA HIS A 459 -10.89 10.87 -11.14
C HIS A 459 -12.37 11.26 -11.26
N GLY A 460 -13.01 11.55 -10.12
CA GLY A 460 -14.37 12.11 -10.03
C GLY A 460 -15.52 11.11 -10.29
N CYS A 461 -16.61 11.24 -9.53
CA CYS A 461 -17.89 10.57 -9.81
C CYS A 461 -18.99 11.60 -10.13
N ASP A 462 -18.60 12.82 -10.43
CA ASP A 462 -19.43 14.01 -10.62
C ASP A 462 -19.97 14.16 -12.05
N ARG A 463 -19.95 13.08 -12.84
CA ARG A 463 -20.55 13.04 -14.18
C ARG A 463 -21.71 12.04 -14.24
N ALA A 464 -22.80 12.46 -14.85
CA ALA A 464 -24.03 11.69 -14.97
C ALA A 464 -23.81 10.27 -15.55
N TRP A 465 -23.06 10.17 -16.65
CA TRP A 465 -22.79 8.89 -17.32
C TRP A 465 -21.97 7.92 -16.45
N VAL A 466 -21.00 8.43 -15.70
CA VAL A 466 -20.21 7.60 -14.76
C VAL A 466 -21.11 7.00 -13.67
N LEU A 467 -22.09 7.76 -13.17
CA LEU A 467 -23.07 7.24 -12.20
C LEU A 467 -23.93 6.12 -12.80
N CYS A 468 -24.32 6.27 -14.07
CA CYS A 468 -25.05 5.23 -14.79
C CYS A 468 -24.23 3.93 -14.87
N ASP A 469 -22.97 4.02 -15.32
CA ASP A 469 -22.08 2.87 -15.44
C ASP A 469 -21.87 2.20 -14.07
N LEU A 470 -21.57 2.99 -13.04
CA LEU A 470 -21.43 2.50 -11.67
C LEU A 470 -22.68 1.73 -11.20
N ALA A 471 -23.89 2.24 -11.48
CA ALA A 471 -25.13 1.56 -11.10
C ALA A 471 -25.27 0.20 -11.78
N TYR A 472 -24.91 0.08 -13.06
CA TYR A 472 -24.89 -1.20 -13.77
C TYR A 472 -23.86 -2.17 -13.17
N PHE A 473 -22.63 -1.73 -12.94
CA PHE A 473 -21.59 -2.60 -12.36
C PHE A 473 -21.96 -3.09 -10.96
N LEU A 474 -22.61 -2.24 -10.15
CA LEU A 474 -23.13 -2.64 -8.84
C LEU A 474 -24.27 -3.65 -8.95
N ARG A 475 -25.20 -3.46 -9.89
CA ARG A 475 -26.32 -4.40 -10.13
C ARG A 475 -25.82 -5.80 -10.48
N GLU A 476 -24.77 -5.89 -11.28
CA GLU A 476 -24.21 -7.15 -11.77
C GLU A 476 -23.20 -7.80 -10.80
N ASP A 477 -23.02 -7.26 -9.59
CA ASP A 477 -22.02 -7.72 -8.59
C ASP A 477 -20.57 -7.77 -9.14
N LYS A 478 -20.24 -6.78 -9.98
CA LYS A 478 -18.93 -6.63 -10.61
C LYS A 478 -18.03 -5.70 -9.80
N PHE A 479 -16.71 -5.80 -10.03
CA PHE A 479 -15.82 -4.97 -9.24
C PHE A 479 -15.90 -3.49 -9.64
N VAL A 480 -15.85 -2.60 -8.65
CA VAL A 480 -15.82 -1.14 -8.84
C VAL A 480 -14.58 -0.62 -8.16
N ASP A 481 -13.68 -0.03 -8.95
CA ASP A 481 -12.42 0.53 -8.49
C ASP A 481 -12.39 2.04 -8.75
N LEU A 482 -12.12 2.82 -7.71
CA LEU A 482 -11.96 4.28 -7.80
C LEU A 482 -10.46 4.62 -7.81
N GLY A 483 -9.98 5.13 -8.93
CA GLY A 483 -8.58 5.47 -9.14
C GLY A 483 -8.30 6.96 -8.92
N CYS A 484 -7.14 7.25 -8.30
CA CYS A 484 -6.56 8.58 -8.22
C CYS A 484 -5.06 8.53 -8.57
N PRO A 485 -4.38 9.68 -8.69
CA PRO A 485 -2.96 9.72 -9.06
C PRO A 485 -2.00 8.99 -8.11
N ASN A 486 -2.44 8.71 -6.88
CA ASN A 486 -1.60 8.17 -5.81
C ASN A 486 -2.12 6.82 -5.26
N GLY A 487 -3.19 6.26 -5.82
CA GLY A 487 -3.75 5.00 -5.35
C GLY A 487 -5.04 4.58 -6.05
N VAL A 488 -5.50 3.38 -5.74
CA VAL A 488 -6.76 2.80 -6.21
C VAL A 488 -7.53 2.18 -5.03
N LEU A 489 -8.83 2.43 -4.97
CA LEU A 489 -9.74 1.98 -3.92
C LEU A 489 -10.64 0.95 -4.57
N ALA A 490 -10.49 -0.30 -4.17
CA ALA A 490 -11.33 -1.38 -4.65
C ALA A 490 -12.39 -1.66 -3.61
N CYS A 491 -13.64 -1.57 -4.03
CA CYS A 491 -14.73 -1.28 -3.12
C CYS A 491 -15.70 -2.43 -2.92
N THR A 492 -15.99 -3.11 -4.03
CA THR A 492 -16.88 -4.28 -4.05
C THR A 492 -16.09 -5.58 -3.97
N ARG A 493 -14.77 -5.55 -4.24
CA ARG A 493 -13.88 -6.72 -4.11
C ARG A 493 -12.53 -6.32 -3.54
N PRO A 494 -11.97 -7.08 -2.58
CA PRO A 494 -10.64 -6.78 -2.04
C PRO A 494 -9.53 -6.94 -3.10
N PHE A 495 -8.39 -6.31 -2.87
CA PHE A 495 -7.13 -6.59 -3.54
C PHE A 495 -6.51 -7.90 -3.02
N ARG A 496 -5.37 -8.31 -3.60
CA ARG A 496 -4.68 -9.55 -3.24
C ARG A 496 -4.30 -9.61 -1.75
N ASP A 497 -4.00 -8.47 -1.15
CA ASP A 497 -3.71 -8.32 0.28
C ASP A 497 -4.97 -8.34 1.16
N ASN A 498 -6.14 -8.71 0.64
CA ASN A 498 -7.44 -8.63 1.32
C ASN A 498 -7.86 -7.22 1.77
N GLY A 499 -7.11 -6.18 1.38
CA GLY A 499 -7.43 -4.78 1.61
C GLY A 499 -8.37 -4.21 0.54
N PHE A 500 -8.99 -3.08 0.82
CA PHE A 500 -9.88 -2.35 -0.10
C PHE A 500 -9.26 -1.01 -0.55
N GLU A 501 -8.00 -0.76 -0.19
CA GLU A 501 -7.24 0.42 -0.55
C GLU A 501 -5.82 0.00 -0.93
N TYR A 502 -5.30 0.55 -2.04
CA TYR A 502 -3.92 0.39 -2.45
C TYR A 502 -3.33 1.77 -2.79
N GLY A 503 -2.25 2.16 -2.10
CA GLY A 503 -1.63 3.49 -2.26
C GLY A 503 -2.14 4.51 -1.22
N GLN A 504 -2.45 5.73 -1.66
CA GLN A 504 -2.98 6.79 -0.81
C GLN A 504 -4.11 7.55 -1.50
N PHE A 505 -5.15 7.85 -0.72
CA PHE A 505 -6.31 8.63 -1.16
C PHE A 505 -6.31 10.07 -0.67
N CYS A 506 -6.83 10.96 -1.52
CA CYS A 506 -7.14 12.32 -1.13
C CYS A 506 -8.40 12.33 -0.24
N LYS A 507 -8.26 12.85 0.99
CA LYS A 507 -9.39 12.99 1.93
C LYS A 507 -10.52 13.82 1.32
N THR A 508 -10.20 14.87 0.56
CA THR A 508 -11.18 15.77 -0.06
C THR A 508 -12.03 15.05 -1.10
N GLU A 509 -11.41 14.22 -1.96
CA GLU A 509 -12.13 13.45 -2.99
C GLU A 509 -13.13 12.46 -2.36
N LEU A 510 -12.69 11.72 -1.34
CA LEU A 510 -13.56 10.79 -0.61
C LEU A 510 -14.71 11.54 0.11
N GLN A 511 -14.43 12.72 0.67
CA GLN A 511 -15.46 13.56 1.28
C GLN A 511 -16.47 14.09 0.25
N ASN A 512 -16.05 14.33 -0.98
CA ASN A 512 -16.95 14.73 -2.06
C ASN A 512 -17.88 13.56 -2.45
N ILE A 513 -17.35 12.34 -2.53
CA ILE A 513 -18.17 11.14 -2.76
C ILE A 513 -19.19 10.94 -1.64
N LEU A 514 -18.80 11.13 -0.37
CA LEU A 514 -19.75 11.06 0.74
C LEU A 514 -20.87 12.11 0.70
N LYS A 515 -20.61 13.26 0.07
CA LYS A 515 -21.59 14.35 -0.13
C LYS A 515 -22.35 14.22 -1.44
N LEU A 516 -22.01 13.24 -2.28
CA LEU A 516 -22.61 13.08 -3.59
C LEU A 516 -24.12 12.85 -3.45
N ARG A 517 -24.87 13.66 -4.20
CA ARG A 517 -26.31 13.53 -4.36
C ARG A 517 -26.57 13.44 -5.85
N CYS A 518 -27.16 12.33 -6.29
CA CYS A 518 -27.43 12.07 -7.70
C CYS A 518 -28.14 13.28 -8.33
N GLU A 519 -29.23 13.76 -7.71
CA GLU A 519 -30.00 14.94 -8.15
C GLU A 519 -29.19 16.22 -8.38
N SER A 520 -28.10 16.42 -7.62
CA SER A 520 -27.25 17.61 -7.74
C SER A 520 -26.26 17.53 -8.89
N VAL A 521 -25.72 16.33 -9.15
CA VAL A 521 -24.75 16.06 -10.22
C VAL A 521 -25.38 16.36 -11.59
N TYR A 522 -26.67 16.08 -11.74
CA TYR A 522 -27.33 16.18 -13.02
C TYR A 522 -27.73 17.60 -13.47
N ARG A 523 -27.88 18.54 -12.54
CA ARG A 523 -28.37 19.90 -12.89
C ARG A 523 -27.32 20.80 -13.53
N GLY A 524 -26.05 20.36 -13.59
CA GLY A 524 -24.95 21.19 -14.05
C GLY A 524 -24.17 20.71 -15.27
N HIS A 525 -24.28 19.45 -15.69
CA HIS A 525 -23.27 18.79 -16.55
C HIS A 525 -23.81 18.00 -17.76
N CYS A 526 -25.14 17.98 -18.00
CA CYS A 526 -25.74 17.32 -19.16
C CYS A 526 -27.03 18.02 -19.60
N SER A 527 -27.53 17.70 -20.80
CA SER A 527 -28.85 18.14 -21.26
C SER A 527 -29.97 17.52 -20.44
N GLU A 528 -31.17 18.11 -20.49
CA GLU A 528 -32.35 17.62 -19.76
C GLU A 528 -32.76 16.21 -20.20
N ALA A 529 -32.62 15.89 -21.50
CA ALA A 529 -32.91 14.55 -22.03
C ALA A 529 -31.92 13.49 -21.52
N GLU A 530 -30.62 13.81 -21.47
CA GLU A 530 -29.59 12.93 -20.91
C GLU A 530 -29.80 12.73 -19.40
N PHE A 531 -30.21 13.79 -18.70
CA PHE A 531 -30.54 13.72 -17.28
C PHE A 531 -31.69 12.75 -17.00
N GLU A 532 -32.81 12.86 -17.73
CA GLU A 532 -33.94 11.93 -17.57
C GLU A 532 -33.56 10.50 -17.91
N TYR A 533 -32.69 10.30 -18.91
CA TYR A 533 -32.21 8.97 -19.28
C TYR A 533 -31.39 8.33 -18.16
N VAL A 534 -30.38 9.02 -17.63
CA VAL A 534 -29.51 8.47 -16.57
C VAL A 534 -30.31 8.15 -15.31
N LYS A 535 -31.25 9.02 -14.93
CA LYS A 535 -32.18 8.78 -13.82
C LYS A 535 -32.93 7.46 -14.01
N ARG A 536 -33.52 7.26 -15.19
CA ARG A 536 -34.23 6.01 -15.48
C ARG A 536 -33.31 4.80 -15.39
N CYS A 537 -32.09 4.87 -15.94
CA CYS A 537 -31.15 3.75 -15.91
C CYS A 537 -30.74 3.36 -14.48
N ILE A 538 -30.46 4.33 -13.61
CA ILE A 538 -30.18 4.01 -12.20
C ILE A 538 -31.41 3.38 -11.54
N ALA A 539 -32.60 3.92 -11.76
CA ALA A 539 -33.83 3.34 -11.21
C ALA A 539 -34.05 1.88 -11.66
N GLU A 540 -33.80 1.58 -12.94
CA GLU A 540 -33.87 0.22 -13.51
C GLU A 540 -32.82 -0.73 -12.90
N CYS A 541 -31.70 -0.22 -12.37
CA CYS A 541 -30.69 -1.04 -11.71
C CYS A 541 -31.07 -1.49 -10.30
N PHE A 542 -32.07 -0.84 -9.69
CA PHE A 542 -32.58 -1.17 -8.36
C PHE A 542 -34.09 -1.45 -8.43
N PRO A 543 -34.53 -2.52 -9.13
CA PRO A 543 -35.94 -2.76 -9.42
C PRO A 543 -36.80 -3.06 -8.18
N ASN A 544 -36.16 -3.40 -7.06
CA ASN A 544 -36.82 -3.62 -5.78
C ASN A 544 -37.12 -2.32 -5.02
N ALA A 545 -36.66 -1.17 -5.50
CA ALA A 545 -36.95 0.13 -4.91
C ALA A 545 -38.41 0.54 -5.23
N PRO A 546 -39.24 0.90 -4.22
CA PRO A 546 -40.63 1.31 -4.44
C PRO A 546 -40.77 2.56 -5.30
N THR A 547 -39.78 3.47 -5.24
CA THR A 547 -39.75 4.71 -6.01
C THR A 547 -38.37 4.95 -6.64
N PRO A 548 -38.28 5.73 -7.74
CA PRO A 548 -36.99 6.16 -8.29
C PRO A 548 -36.11 6.88 -7.26
N GLN A 549 -36.71 7.61 -6.32
CA GLN A 549 -35.98 8.32 -5.28
C GLN A 549 -35.27 7.36 -4.32
N GLU A 550 -35.92 6.27 -3.95
CA GLU A 550 -35.32 5.23 -3.14
C GLU A 550 -34.24 4.47 -3.91
N ALA A 551 -34.42 4.25 -5.22
CA ALA A 551 -33.37 3.67 -6.06
C ALA A 551 -32.09 4.53 -6.05
N TYR A 552 -32.23 5.86 -6.17
CA TYR A 552 -31.08 6.77 -6.07
C TYR A 552 -30.45 6.72 -4.69
N THR A 553 -31.25 6.62 -3.64
CA THR A 553 -30.75 6.55 -2.27
C THR A 553 -29.96 5.25 -2.05
N LEU A 554 -30.47 4.10 -2.52
CA LEU A 554 -29.78 2.81 -2.45
C LEU A 554 -28.46 2.83 -3.23
N PHE A 555 -28.45 3.42 -4.43
CA PHE A 555 -27.24 3.60 -5.22
C PHE A 555 -26.22 4.50 -4.51
N GLU A 556 -26.64 5.66 -4.03
CA GLU A 556 -25.77 6.57 -3.28
C GLU A 556 -25.22 5.92 -2.02
N ASP A 557 -26.03 5.17 -1.29
CA ASP A 557 -25.63 4.47 -0.07
C ASP A 557 -24.62 3.37 -0.39
N ALA A 558 -24.80 2.64 -1.51
CA ALA A 558 -23.79 1.70 -2.00
C ALA A 558 -22.45 2.41 -2.29
N LEU A 559 -22.45 3.54 -3.02
CA LEU A 559 -21.23 4.32 -3.28
C LEU A 559 -20.55 4.80 -1.99
N LYS A 560 -21.33 5.34 -1.06
CA LYS A 560 -20.85 5.83 0.24
C LYS A 560 -20.25 4.68 1.06
N GLN A 561 -20.87 3.49 1.02
CA GLN A 561 -20.50 2.32 1.82
C GLN A 561 -19.04 1.91 1.60
N PHE A 562 -18.53 2.05 0.39
CA PHE A 562 -17.16 1.64 0.10
C PHE A 562 -16.16 2.80 0.04
N ALA A 563 -16.59 4.02 -0.27
CA ALA A 563 -15.73 5.21 -0.18
C ALA A 563 -15.41 5.60 1.27
N CYS A 564 -16.23 5.18 2.24
CA CYS A 564 -16.09 5.57 3.65
C CYS A 564 -14.91 4.88 4.36
N GLY A 565 -14.38 3.75 3.85
CA GLY A 565 -13.34 2.96 4.53
C GLY A 565 -12.12 3.74 5.01
N PRO A 566 -11.39 4.45 4.12
CA PRO A 566 -10.23 5.26 4.53
C PRO A 566 -10.61 6.39 5.50
N LEU A 567 -11.79 6.98 5.35
CA LEU A 567 -12.29 8.04 6.24
C LEU A 567 -12.65 7.49 7.62
N MET A 568 -13.21 6.29 7.71
CA MET A 568 -13.54 5.61 8.96
C MET A 568 -12.28 5.25 9.75
N ARG A 569 -11.24 4.72 9.08
CA ARG A 569 -9.92 4.48 9.68
C ARG A 569 -9.27 5.79 10.13
N SER A 570 -9.36 6.85 9.32
CA SER A 570 -8.87 8.18 9.69
C SER A 570 -9.59 8.74 10.93
N ALA A 571 -10.91 8.61 11.01
CA ALA A 571 -11.70 9.03 12.16
C ALA A 571 -11.31 8.28 13.43
N ALA A 572 -11.14 6.95 13.33
CA ALA A 572 -10.68 6.11 14.44
C ALA A 572 -9.30 6.54 14.97
N PHE A 573 -8.40 6.95 14.07
CA PHE A 573 -7.07 7.43 14.44
C PHE A 573 -7.08 8.80 15.13
N HIS A 574 -8.01 9.70 14.77
CA HIS A 574 -8.04 11.07 15.30
C HIS A 574 -9.03 11.23 16.46
N GLY A 575 -9.71 10.17 16.90
CA GLY A 575 -10.71 10.28 17.96
C GLY A 575 -12.04 10.85 17.50
N ASP A 576 -12.35 10.90 16.21
CA ASP A 576 -13.60 11.49 15.68
C ASP A 576 -14.77 10.49 15.80
N GLY A 577 -15.15 10.19 17.04
CA GLY A 577 -16.26 9.28 17.33
C GLY A 577 -17.61 9.79 16.81
N HIS A 578 -17.76 11.11 16.62
CA HIS A 578 -18.96 11.69 16.03
C HIS A 578 -19.11 11.29 14.55
N PHE A 579 -18.05 11.42 13.76
CA PHE A 579 -18.04 10.96 12.37
C PHE A 579 -18.36 9.48 12.28
N MET A 580 -17.74 8.65 13.14
CA MET A 580 -17.97 7.20 13.15
C MET A 580 -19.43 6.87 13.45
N ARG A 581 -20.03 7.45 14.50
CA ARG A 581 -21.45 7.23 14.83
C ARG A 581 -22.40 7.73 13.75
N LYS A 582 -22.11 8.91 13.16
CA LYS A 582 -22.92 9.49 12.10
C LYS A 582 -23.04 8.55 10.90
N TRP A 583 -21.91 8.01 10.45
CA TRP A 583 -21.90 7.14 9.27
C TRP A 583 -22.35 5.72 9.60
N CYS A 584 -21.95 5.16 10.74
CA CYS A 584 -22.40 3.82 11.13
C CYS A 584 -23.90 3.71 11.48
N GLY A 585 -24.60 4.84 11.63
CA GLY A 585 -26.06 4.87 11.73
C GLY A 585 -26.80 4.72 10.39
N ALA A 586 -26.10 4.76 9.25
CA ALA A 586 -26.70 4.59 7.93
C ALA A 586 -26.89 3.10 7.57
N PRO A 587 -27.93 2.74 6.78
CA PRO A 587 -28.12 1.37 6.31
C PRO A 587 -26.88 0.81 5.61
N GLY A 588 -26.47 -0.42 5.95
CA GLY A 588 -25.31 -1.10 5.35
C GLY A 588 -23.93 -0.58 5.81
N MET A 589 -23.86 0.48 6.61
CA MET A 589 -22.61 1.12 7.04
C MET A 589 -22.08 0.60 8.38
N LEU A 590 -22.16 -0.70 8.64
CA LEU A 590 -21.70 -1.28 9.90
C LEU A 590 -20.19 -1.09 10.09
N ILE A 591 -19.73 -0.91 11.33
CA ILE A 591 -18.30 -0.76 11.62
C ILE A 591 -17.47 -1.99 11.23
N SER A 592 -18.12 -3.16 11.16
CA SER A 592 -17.56 -4.45 10.73
C SER A 592 -17.55 -4.65 9.22
N ASN A 593 -17.91 -3.62 8.44
CA ASN A 593 -17.91 -3.71 6.98
C ASN A 593 -16.51 -4.02 6.45
N LYS A 594 -16.40 -5.08 5.65
CA LYS A 594 -15.13 -5.54 5.07
C LYS A 594 -14.48 -4.47 4.19
N SER A 595 -15.26 -3.59 3.54
CA SER A 595 -14.73 -2.46 2.75
C SER A 595 -13.92 -1.46 3.59
N PHE A 596 -14.04 -1.50 4.92
CA PHE A 596 -13.26 -0.66 5.82
C PHE A 596 -11.90 -1.24 6.17
N ARG A 597 -11.47 -2.34 5.53
CA ARG A 597 -10.10 -2.86 5.64
C ARG A 597 -9.11 -2.03 4.81
N GLY A 598 -8.01 -1.62 5.43
CA GLY A 598 -6.92 -0.93 4.73
C GLY A 598 -5.99 -1.89 4.00
N SER A 599 -4.92 -1.34 3.42
CA SER A 599 -3.87 -2.07 2.67
C SER A 599 -3.13 -3.14 3.48
N MET A 600 -3.33 -3.21 4.80
CA MET A 600 -2.75 -4.24 5.64
C MET A 600 -3.82 -5.00 6.41
N GLY A 601 -5.07 -5.00 5.90
CA GLY A 601 -6.22 -5.67 6.49
C GLY A 601 -6.78 -4.99 7.73
N GLU A 602 -6.24 -3.85 8.14
CA GLU A 602 -6.60 -3.20 9.39
C GLU A 602 -7.97 -2.53 9.29
N MET A 603 -8.85 -2.86 10.24
CA MET A 603 -10.15 -2.23 10.44
C MET A 603 -10.07 -1.02 11.40
N PRO A 604 -11.09 -0.14 11.45
CA PRO A 604 -11.12 1.02 12.36
C PRO A 604 -10.80 0.68 13.82
N VAL A 605 -11.24 -0.49 14.32
CA VAL A 605 -10.94 -0.95 15.69
C VAL A 605 -9.44 -1.20 15.94
N HIS A 606 -8.70 -1.71 14.94
CA HIS A 606 -7.24 -1.86 15.03
C HIS A 606 -6.56 -0.50 15.11
N ILE A 607 -7.01 0.45 14.29
CA ILE A 607 -6.46 1.81 14.23
C ILE A 607 -6.76 2.60 15.53
N ALA A 608 -7.94 2.42 16.12
CA ALA A 608 -8.27 3.00 17.40
C ALA A 608 -7.39 2.42 18.54
N ALA A 609 -7.15 1.11 18.53
CA ALA A 609 -6.25 0.45 19.47
C ALA A 609 -4.78 0.92 19.30
N ALA A 610 -4.31 1.00 18.06
CA ALA A 610 -2.99 1.50 17.67
C ALA A 610 -2.70 2.91 18.17
N SER A 611 -3.66 3.82 17.97
CA SER A 611 -3.51 5.23 18.32
C SER A 611 -3.62 5.49 19.83
N GLY A 612 -4.05 4.48 20.61
CA GLY A 612 -4.33 4.63 22.02
C GLY A 612 -5.56 5.52 22.31
N ASN A 613 -6.33 5.90 21.29
CA ASN A 613 -7.53 6.71 21.45
C ASN A 613 -8.66 5.89 22.04
N VAL A 614 -8.71 5.86 23.36
CA VAL A 614 -9.70 5.10 24.14
C VAL A 614 -11.13 5.48 23.76
N GLU A 615 -11.41 6.74 23.44
CA GLU A 615 -12.73 7.19 23.02
C GLU A 615 -13.15 6.61 21.66
N ALA A 616 -12.28 6.66 20.64
CA ALA A 616 -12.53 6.02 19.35
C ALA A 616 -12.66 4.51 19.49
N LEU A 617 -11.85 3.89 20.35
CA LEU A 617 -11.89 2.45 20.59
C LEU A 617 -13.21 2.04 21.24
N ARG A 618 -13.65 2.76 22.28
CA ARG A 618 -14.99 2.59 22.88
C ARG A 618 -16.08 2.80 21.84
N THR A 619 -15.97 3.84 21.01
CA THR A 619 -16.93 4.10 19.93
C THR A 619 -17.01 2.93 18.94
N CYS A 620 -15.88 2.33 18.54
CA CYS A 620 -15.88 1.14 17.69
C CYS A 620 -16.64 -0.02 18.37
N LEU A 621 -16.38 -0.26 19.65
CA LEU A 621 -17.00 -1.35 20.42
C LEU A 621 -18.49 -1.09 20.69
N ASP A 622 -18.88 0.17 20.93
CA ASP A 622 -20.29 0.60 21.05
C ASP A 622 -21.04 0.33 19.74
N LEU A 623 -20.37 0.58 18.60
CA LEU A 623 -20.85 0.26 17.25
C LEU A 623 -20.74 -1.23 16.90
N LYS A 624 -20.45 -2.10 17.89
CA LYS A 624 -20.37 -3.57 17.76
C LYS A 624 -19.22 -4.08 16.89
N ALA A 625 -18.10 -3.37 16.86
CA ALA A 625 -16.87 -3.92 16.28
C ALA A 625 -16.43 -5.17 17.06
N ASP A 626 -16.00 -6.21 16.36
CA ASP A 626 -15.45 -7.41 16.96
C ASP A 626 -14.01 -7.11 17.47
N PRO A 627 -13.75 -7.19 18.79
CA PRO A 627 -12.42 -6.96 19.37
C PRO A 627 -11.40 -8.03 18.99
N ASN A 628 -11.83 -9.14 18.38
CA ASN A 628 -11.00 -10.25 17.92
C ASN A 628 -10.83 -10.30 16.40
N THR A 629 -11.23 -9.24 15.68
CA THR A 629 -11.00 -9.14 14.23
C THR A 629 -9.52 -9.32 13.91
N GLU A 630 -9.20 -10.05 12.85
CA GLU A 630 -7.83 -10.27 12.36
C GLU A 630 -7.51 -9.40 11.15
N ASP A 631 -6.29 -8.85 11.11
CA ASP A 631 -5.70 -8.17 9.94
C ASP A 631 -5.00 -9.17 8.98
N THR A 632 -4.22 -8.69 7.99
CA THR A 632 -3.52 -9.59 7.05
C THR A 632 -2.44 -10.46 7.68
N MET A 633 -1.92 -10.05 8.83
CA MET A 633 -0.90 -10.75 9.60
C MET A 633 -1.50 -11.51 10.78
N ARG A 634 -2.82 -11.68 10.79
CA ARG A 634 -3.59 -12.31 11.88
C ARG A 634 -3.39 -11.60 13.22
N GLU A 635 -2.95 -10.34 13.20
CA GLU A 635 -2.87 -9.49 14.37
C GLU A 635 -4.27 -8.96 14.69
N ARG A 636 -4.62 -8.98 15.97
CA ARG A 636 -5.91 -8.50 16.50
C ARG A 636 -5.75 -7.12 17.15
N PRO A 637 -6.83 -6.36 17.40
CA PRO A 637 -6.77 -5.09 18.12
C PRO A 637 -5.95 -5.14 19.42
N LEU A 638 -5.95 -6.27 20.13
CA LEU A 638 -5.16 -6.44 21.35
C LEU A 638 -3.65 -6.46 21.09
N HIS A 639 -3.20 -7.06 19.97
CA HIS A 639 -1.79 -6.99 19.53
C HIS A 639 -1.39 -5.53 19.23
N TYR A 640 -2.27 -4.78 18.54
CA TYR A 640 -2.02 -3.37 18.23
C TYR A 640 -1.94 -2.49 19.49
N ALA A 641 -2.82 -2.72 20.48
CA ALA A 641 -2.78 -2.00 21.75
C ALA A 641 -1.52 -2.33 22.57
N ALA A 642 -1.08 -3.59 22.54
CA ALA A 642 0.16 -4.04 23.16
C ALA A 642 1.39 -3.38 22.51
N LEU A 643 1.45 -3.41 21.17
CA LEU A 643 2.48 -2.77 20.37
C LEU A 643 2.54 -1.25 20.64
N ALA A 644 1.38 -0.59 20.73
CA ALA A 644 1.26 0.84 21.00
C ALA A 644 1.64 1.26 22.43
N GLY A 645 1.79 0.33 23.37
CA GLY A 645 2.05 0.68 24.77
C GLY A 645 0.83 1.27 25.50
N SER A 646 -0.39 1.11 24.98
CA SER A 646 -1.59 1.71 25.57
C SER A 646 -2.28 0.75 26.55
N ALA A 647 -1.87 0.80 27.82
CA ALA A 647 -2.55 0.05 28.90
C ALA A 647 -4.06 0.35 28.99
N PRO A 648 -4.54 1.61 28.82
CA PRO A 648 -5.98 1.88 28.78
C PRO A 648 -6.71 1.17 27.62
N ALA A 649 -6.11 1.10 26.44
CA ALA A 649 -6.69 0.40 25.29
C ALA A 649 -6.75 -1.12 25.55
N VAL A 650 -5.68 -1.71 26.10
CA VAL A 650 -5.64 -3.12 26.52
C VAL A 650 -6.78 -3.42 27.51
N GLN A 651 -6.96 -2.59 28.53
CA GLN A 651 -8.05 -2.79 29.51
C GLN A 651 -9.44 -2.73 28.86
N VAL A 652 -9.66 -1.79 27.94
CA VAL A 652 -10.95 -1.66 27.23
C VAL A 652 -11.21 -2.89 26.34
N LEU A 653 -10.19 -3.39 25.65
CA LEU A 653 -10.31 -4.57 24.80
C LEU A 653 -10.53 -5.85 25.62
N LEU A 654 -9.80 -6.05 26.72
CA LEU A 654 -10.01 -7.19 27.62
C LEU A 654 -11.42 -7.18 28.22
N ARG A 655 -11.91 -6.01 28.65
CA ARG A 655 -13.32 -5.85 29.11
C ARG A 655 -14.35 -6.07 28.01
N ALA A 656 -13.93 -5.95 26.75
CA ALA A 656 -14.75 -6.26 25.58
C ALA A 656 -14.59 -7.73 25.13
N ASN A 657 -13.88 -8.58 25.89
CA ASN A 657 -13.63 -9.98 25.58
C ASN A 657 -12.68 -10.21 24.40
N ALA A 658 -11.66 -9.36 24.25
CA ALA A 658 -10.51 -9.68 23.41
C ALA A 658 -9.73 -10.86 24.00
N ASP A 659 -9.43 -11.85 23.18
CA ASP A 659 -8.68 -13.05 23.58
C ASP A 659 -7.19 -12.73 23.73
N PRO A 660 -6.61 -12.84 24.95
CA PRO A 660 -5.20 -12.55 25.20
C PRO A 660 -4.26 -13.68 24.78
N THR A 661 -4.77 -14.86 24.41
CA THR A 661 -3.97 -16.08 24.19
C THR A 661 -3.69 -16.36 22.71
N VAL A 662 -4.36 -15.65 21.79
CA VAL A 662 -4.27 -15.93 20.35
C VAL A 662 -2.97 -15.43 19.76
N ARG A 663 -2.41 -16.28 18.89
CA ARG A 663 -1.18 -16.00 18.17
C ARG A 663 -1.43 -15.37 16.80
N SER A 664 -0.60 -14.38 16.48
CA SER A 664 -0.49 -13.78 15.14
C SER A 664 0.11 -14.77 14.12
N ALA A 665 0.27 -14.35 12.86
CA ALA A 665 0.99 -15.11 11.84
C ALA A 665 2.47 -15.39 12.22
N PHE A 666 3.00 -14.68 13.21
CA PHE A 666 4.37 -14.81 13.71
C PHE A 666 4.47 -15.67 14.97
N LEU A 667 3.38 -16.34 15.35
CA LEU A 667 3.29 -17.15 16.56
C LEU A 667 3.41 -16.37 17.88
N GLU A 668 3.30 -15.05 17.85
CA GLU A 668 3.35 -14.17 19.03
C GLU A 668 1.93 -13.94 19.57
N THR A 669 1.74 -14.05 20.88
CA THR A 669 0.53 -13.53 21.55
C THR A 669 0.64 -12.01 21.76
N PRO A 670 -0.44 -11.31 22.15
CA PRO A 670 -0.35 -9.92 22.60
C PRO A 670 0.66 -9.71 23.74
N LEU A 671 0.84 -10.69 24.62
CA LEU A 671 1.85 -10.63 25.69
C LEU A 671 3.27 -10.72 25.11
N ASP A 672 3.49 -11.61 24.16
CA ASP A 672 4.77 -11.72 23.46
C ASP A 672 5.10 -10.41 22.72
N VAL A 673 4.12 -9.82 22.02
CA VAL A 673 4.27 -8.50 21.39
C VAL A 673 4.60 -7.41 22.41
N ALA A 674 4.04 -7.45 23.62
CA ALA A 674 4.35 -6.49 24.67
C ALA A 674 5.78 -6.66 25.24
N ARG A 675 6.28 -7.90 25.30
CA ARG A 675 7.63 -8.25 25.78
C ARG A 675 8.71 -7.95 24.74
N GLU A 676 8.44 -8.33 23.50
CA GLU A 676 9.32 -8.15 22.34
C GLU A 676 8.87 -6.92 21.53
N ASN A 677 8.40 -5.89 22.24
CA ASN A 677 7.80 -4.74 21.60
C ASN A 677 8.82 -4.04 20.70
N ALA A 678 8.57 -4.08 19.39
CA ALA A 678 9.30 -3.33 18.38
C ALA A 678 9.38 -1.82 18.68
N ALA A 679 8.49 -1.29 19.51
CA ALA A 679 8.51 0.10 19.97
C ALA A 679 9.21 0.32 21.31
N ALA A 680 9.66 -0.73 22.00
CA ALA A 680 10.57 -0.59 23.15
C ALA A 680 11.84 0.17 22.74
N TYR A 681 12.32 -0.03 21.49
CA TYR A 681 13.40 0.77 20.89
C TYR A 681 13.09 2.27 20.81
N LEU A 682 11.81 2.66 20.81
CA LEU A 682 11.34 4.04 20.85
C LEU A 682 10.98 4.50 22.28
N ASN A 683 11.43 3.78 23.30
CA ASN A 683 11.13 4.01 24.72
C ASN A 683 9.63 3.91 25.07
N VAL A 684 8.87 3.08 24.36
CA VAL A 684 7.49 2.77 24.73
C VAL A 684 7.49 1.87 25.98
N ASN A 685 6.91 2.36 27.08
CA ASN A 685 6.78 1.57 28.31
C ASN A 685 5.65 0.54 28.19
N THR A 686 6.00 -0.75 28.28
CA THR A 686 5.05 -1.88 28.26
C THR A 686 4.89 -2.61 29.59
N GLU A 687 5.55 -2.17 30.68
CA GLU A 687 5.58 -2.89 31.96
C GLU A 687 4.17 -3.20 32.49
N LYS A 688 3.30 -2.18 32.48
CA LYS A 688 1.90 -2.32 32.90
C LYS A 688 1.10 -3.25 31.99
N ILE A 689 1.42 -3.30 30.69
CA ILE A 689 0.74 -4.16 29.72
C ILE A 689 1.15 -5.61 29.94
N ILE A 690 2.44 -5.86 30.16
CA ILE A 690 2.97 -7.20 30.47
C ILE A 690 2.28 -7.77 31.70
N GLN A 691 2.08 -6.95 32.75
CA GLN A 691 1.32 -7.35 33.93
C GLN A 691 -0.15 -7.67 33.59
N LEU A 692 -0.84 -6.77 32.88
CA LEU A 692 -2.26 -6.96 32.54
C LEU A 692 -2.51 -8.20 31.68
N LEU A 693 -1.71 -8.38 30.63
CA LEU A 693 -1.84 -9.50 29.71
C LEU A 693 -1.37 -10.80 30.35
N GLY A 694 -0.31 -10.77 31.16
CA GLY A 694 0.14 -11.94 31.92
C GLY A 694 -0.93 -12.46 32.88
N SER A 695 -1.61 -11.57 33.60
CA SER A 695 -2.75 -11.96 34.45
C SER A 695 -3.93 -12.51 33.63
N ALA A 696 -4.21 -11.92 32.47
CA ALA A 696 -5.32 -12.36 31.61
C ALA A 696 -5.06 -13.74 30.97
N GLU A 697 -3.84 -13.98 30.46
CA GLU A 697 -3.44 -15.31 29.95
C GLU A 697 -3.45 -16.37 31.06
N ALA A 698 -2.98 -16.03 32.26
CA ALA A 698 -3.00 -16.94 33.40
C ALA A 698 -4.44 -17.33 33.79
N LEU A 699 -5.35 -16.35 33.87
CA LEU A 699 -6.76 -16.59 34.14
C LEU A 699 -7.38 -17.54 33.09
N GLU A 700 -7.21 -17.26 31.79
CA GLU A 700 -7.74 -18.13 30.73
C GLU A 700 -7.17 -19.54 30.79
N ARG A 701 -5.88 -19.69 31.07
CA ARG A 701 -5.24 -21.01 31.23
C ARG A 701 -5.79 -21.76 32.45
N ASP A 702 -5.93 -21.08 33.58
CA ASP A 702 -6.39 -21.69 34.82
C ASP A 702 -7.89 -22.07 34.70
N LEU A 703 -8.70 -21.25 34.04
CA LEU A 703 -10.09 -21.59 33.67
C LEU A 703 -10.17 -22.83 32.77
N ALA A 704 -9.32 -22.93 31.75
CA ALA A 704 -9.25 -24.09 30.88
C ALA A 704 -8.83 -25.38 31.60
N GLN A 705 -8.08 -25.27 32.71
CA GLN A 705 -7.71 -26.42 33.56
C GLN A 705 -8.84 -26.83 34.51
N VAL A 706 -9.56 -25.87 35.09
CA VAL A 706 -10.62 -26.12 36.09
C VAL A 706 -11.92 -26.61 35.43
N LEU A 707 -12.20 -26.21 34.18
CA LEU A 707 -13.43 -26.55 33.47
C LEU A 707 -13.13 -27.21 32.11
N PRO A 708 -12.65 -28.47 32.08
CA PRO A 708 -12.29 -29.14 30.84
C PRO A 708 -13.55 -29.46 30.03
N VAL A 709 -13.59 -28.95 28.80
CA VAL A 709 -14.69 -29.23 27.85
C VAL A 709 -14.60 -30.68 27.35
N LYS A 710 -15.73 -31.38 27.23
CA LYS A 710 -15.79 -32.74 26.66
C LYS A 710 -15.35 -32.75 25.19
N GLU A 711 -14.52 -33.72 24.79
CA GLU A 711 -14.22 -33.97 23.37
C GLU A 711 -15.51 -34.30 22.60
N GLY A 712 -15.75 -33.64 21.46
CA GLY A 712 -16.94 -33.86 20.63
C GLY A 712 -18.21 -33.10 21.07
N ALA A 713 -18.19 -32.34 22.17
CA ALA A 713 -19.35 -31.58 22.67
C ALA A 713 -19.93 -30.56 21.66
N LEU A 714 -19.14 -30.15 20.66
CA LEU A 714 -19.56 -29.26 19.57
C LEU A 714 -20.34 -29.97 18.44
N GLU A 715 -20.17 -31.29 18.29
CA GLU A 715 -20.77 -32.09 17.22
C GLU A 715 -22.06 -32.79 17.64
N GLU A 716 -22.33 -32.87 18.95
CA GLU A 716 -23.59 -33.39 19.46
C GLU A 716 -24.77 -32.49 19.06
N THR A 717 -25.73 -33.08 18.35
CA THR A 717 -27.07 -32.55 18.09
C THR A 717 -27.88 -32.54 19.37
N ALA A 718 -27.48 -31.74 20.35
CA ALA A 718 -28.25 -31.49 21.55
C ALA A 718 -29.12 -30.24 21.36
N CYS A 719 -30.37 -30.30 21.87
CA CYS A 719 -31.23 -29.12 21.91
C CYS A 719 -30.71 -28.13 22.97
N PHE A 720 -30.34 -26.91 22.55
CA PHE A 720 -29.88 -25.80 23.40
C PHE A 720 -30.94 -24.70 23.46
N TRP A 721 -31.25 -24.17 24.64
CA TRP A 721 -32.28 -23.14 24.79
C TRP A 721 -31.72 -21.74 24.50
N SER A 722 -32.11 -21.10 23.41
CA SER A 722 -31.82 -19.68 23.09
C SER A 722 -32.96 -18.75 23.46
N MET A 723 -32.65 -17.56 23.97
CA MET A 723 -33.64 -16.53 24.26
C MET A 723 -33.99 -15.75 22.97
N SER A 724 -35.28 -15.66 22.64
CA SER A 724 -35.83 -14.78 21.60
C SER A 724 -36.62 -13.63 22.24
N GLU A 725 -37.10 -12.67 21.46
CA GLU A 725 -38.01 -11.60 21.93
C GLU A 725 -39.32 -12.16 22.55
N GLU A 726 -39.63 -13.44 22.35
CA GLU A 726 -40.81 -14.14 22.87
C GLU A 726 -40.52 -15.14 24.00
N GLY A 727 -39.25 -15.28 24.44
CA GLY A 727 -38.83 -16.19 25.53
C GLY A 727 -37.82 -17.28 25.11
N TRP A 728 -37.60 -18.29 25.96
CA TRP A 728 -36.65 -19.38 25.70
C TRP A 728 -37.17 -20.35 24.63
N THR A 729 -36.36 -20.63 23.60
CA THR A 729 -36.66 -21.48 22.43
C THR A 729 -35.54 -22.51 22.21
N GLN A 730 -35.86 -23.74 21.79
CA GLN A 730 -34.84 -24.78 21.54
C GLN A 730 -34.17 -24.64 20.16
N THR A 731 -32.83 -24.64 20.14
CA THR A 731 -31.96 -24.62 18.96
C THR A 731 -31.20 -25.95 18.84
N LYS A 732 -30.87 -26.36 17.61
CA LYS A 732 -30.43 -27.74 17.31
C LYS A 732 -28.92 -28.00 17.47
N SER A 733 -28.10 -26.99 17.81
CA SER A 733 -26.66 -27.14 18.01
C SER A 733 -26.03 -25.98 18.81
N LEU A 734 -24.87 -26.23 19.44
CA LEU A 734 -24.14 -25.18 20.18
C LEU A 734 -23.63 -24.09 19.24
N ARG A 735 -23.28 -24.43 17.98
CA ARG A 735 -22.90 -23.44 16.96
C ARG A 735 -24.07 -22.51 16.61
N SER A 736 -25.28 -23.05 16.41
CA SER A 736 -26.46 -22.22 16.18
C SER A 736 -26.80 -21.38 17.41
N PHE A 737 -26.63 -21.93 18.62
CA PHE A 737 -26.85 -21.23 19.88
C PHE A 737 -25.86 -20.06 20.07
N ALA A 738 -24.57 -20.30 19.86
CA ALA A 738 -23.53 -19.27 19.88
C ALA A 738 -23.77 -18.19 18.79
N ALA A 739 -24.22 -18.59 17.60
CA ALA A 739 -24.59 -17.68 16.52
C ALA A 739 -25.80 -16.82 16.86
N THR A 740 -26.82 -17.34 17.58
CA THR A 740 -27.98 -16.55 18.05
C THR A 740 -27.54 -15.39 18.94
N PHE A 741 -26.52 -15.60 19.77
CA PHE A 741 -25.95 -14.53 20.59
C PHE A 741 -24.84 -13.75 19.87
N GLY A 742 -24.51 -14.03 18.60
CA GLY A 742 -23.46 -13.33 17.86
C GLY A 742 -22.05 -13.58 18.41
N ALA A 743 -21.78 -14.76 18.97
CA ALA A 743 -20.44 -15.24 19.25
C ALA A 743 -19.86 -15.86 17.97
N THR A 744 -18.64 -15.46 17.58
CA THR A 744 -17.92 -16.14 16.50
C THR A 744 -17.36 -17.43 17.08
N ALA A 745 -17.72 -18.58 16.50
CA ALA A 745 -17.18 -19.86 16.92
C ALA A 745 -15.65 -19.81 16.73
N ALA A 746 -14.92 -19.56 17.82
CA ALA A 746 -13.48 -19.77 17.82
C ALA A 746 -13.25 -21.25 17.46
N GLY A 747 -12.18 -21.51 16.70
CA GLY A 747 -11.93 -22.82 16.11
C GLY A 747 -11.99 -23.96 17.13
N ASN A 748 -12.02 -25.20 16.63
CA ASN A 748 -12.21 -26.44 17.40
C ASN A 748 -11.15 -26.72 18.51
N SER A 749 -10.36 -25.73 18.97
CA SER A 749 -9.52 -25.87 20.16
C SER A 749 -10.36 -25.79 21.45
N PRO A 750 -10.00 -26.53 22.52
CA PRO A 750 -10.67 -26.45 23.82
C PRO A 750 -10.76 -25.02 24.38
N THR A 751 -9.74 -24.20 24.14
CA THR A 751 -9.70 -22.77 24.49
C THR A 751 -10.71 -21.92 23.68
N GLY A 752 -10.89 -22.19 22.39
CA GLY A 752 -11.87 -21.49 21.56
C GLY A 752 -13.31 -21.84 21.94
N ILE A 753 -13.54 -23.08 22.35
CA ILE A 753 -14.84 -23.52 22.87
C ILE A 753 -15.15 -22.82 24.19
N TRP A 754 -14.18 -22.74 25.10
CA TRP A 754 -14.36 -22.03 26.36
C TRP A 754 -14.60 -20.53 26.15
N SER A 755 -13.86 -19.88 25.26
CA SER A 755 -14.11 -18.48 24.87
C SER A 755 -15.54 -18.28 24.36
N SER A 756 -16.05 -19.23 23.55
CA SER A 756 -17.42 -19.18 23.02
C SER A 756 -18.47 -19.39 24.11
N VAL A 757 -18.26 -20.35 25.01
CA VAL A 757 -19.13 -20.63 26.17
C VAL A 757 -19.14 -19.45 27.14
N HIS A 758 -17.98 -18.87 27.43
CA HIS A 758 -17.82 -17.69 28.26
C HIS A 758 -18.49 -16.45 27.65
N GLN A 759 -18.37 -16.23 26.34
CA GLN A 759 -19.06 -15.16 25.62
C GLN A 759 -20.58 -15.30 25.70
N VAL A 760 -21.09 -16.53 25.59
CA VAL A 760 -22.52 -16.83 25.71
C VAL A 760 -23.01 -16.53 27.13
N PHE A 761 -22.35 -17.06 28.17
CA PHE A 761 -22.73 -16.79 29.56
C PHE A 761 -22.66 -15.28 29.89
N GLN A 762 -21.62 -14.57 29.44
CA GLN A 762 -21.51 -13.13 29.67
C GLN A 762 -22.61 -12.32 28.95
N LYS A 763 -23.05 -12.74 27.75
CA LYS A 763 -24.18 -12.10 27.06
C LYS A 763 -25.49 -12.33 27.79
N MET A 764 -25.75 -13.56 28.24
CA MET A 764 -26.91 -13.88 29.06
C MET A 764 -26.93 -13.08 30.38
N SER A 765 -25.76 -12.83 30.98
CA SER A 765 -25.61 -11.99 32.17
C SER A 765 -25.97 -10.51 31.95
N ARG A 766 -25.92 -9.98 30.71
CA ARG A 766 -26.24 -8.58 30.41
C ARG A 766 -27.73 -8.34 30.17
N GLU A 767 -28.50 -9.39 29.98
CA GLU A 767 -29.93 -9.34 29.64
C GLU A 767 -30.85 -9.63 30.86
N ASP A 768 -30.34 -9.49 32.10
CA ASP A 768 -31.05 -9.79 33.37
C ASP A 768 -31.64 -11.22 33.44
N GLY A 769 -31.04 -12.17 32.72
CA GLY A 769 -31.52 -13.55 32.64
C GLY A 769 -31.18 -14.37 33.89
N THR A 770 -32.14 -14.55 34.80
CA THR A 770 -32.13 -15.66 35.75
C THR A 770 -32.46 -16.95 34.99
N MET A 771 -31.50 -17.85 34.81
CA MET A 771 -31.74 -19.18 34.27
C MET A 771 -32.06 -20.14 35.42
N PRO A 772 -33.08 -21.03 35.30
CA PRO A 772 -33.33 -22.05 36.30
C PRO A 772 -32.08 -22.89 36.53
N THR A 773 -31.78 -23.16 37.81
CA THR A 773 -30.63 -23.96 38.25
C THR A 773 -30.52 -25.30 37.51
N SER A 774 -31.67 -25.94 37.23
CA SER A 774 -31.73 -27.21 36.48
C SER A 774 -31.19 -27.10 35.06
N ASP A 775 -31.45 -25.97 34.39
CA ASP A 775 -31.13 -25.77 32.98
C ASP A 775 -29.68 -25.32 32.82
N LEU A 776 -29.18 -24.53 33.78
CA LEU A 776 -27.74 -24.22 33.90
C LEU A 776 -26.92 -25.50 34.11
N ILE A 777 -27.38 -26.37 35.01
CA ILE A 777 -26.73 -27.64 35.29
C ILE A 777 -26.77 -28.54 34.05
N ASP A 778 -27.90 -28.68 33.36
CA ASP A 778 -27.99 -29.49 32.12
C ASP A 778 -27.08 -28.95 31.01
N LEU A 779 -27.05 -27.63 30.80
CA LEU A 779 -26.16 -26.98 29.84
C LEU A 779 -24.68 -27.27 30.15
N LEU A 780 -24.28 -27.09 31.42
CA LEU A 780 -22.89 -27.29 31.85
C LEU A 780 -22.50 -28.78 31.85
N SER A 781 -23.42 -29.69 32.16
CA SER A 781 -23.20 -31.15 32.14
C SER A 781 -22.89 -31.69 30.74
N ARG A 782 -23.39 -31.00 29.71
CA ARG A 782 -23.16 -31.34 28.29
C ARG A 782 -21.86 -30.73 27.76
N LEU A 783 -21.48 -29.57 28.28
CA LEU A 783 -20.28 -28.85 27.86
C LEU A 783 -19.01 -29.34 28.55
N LEU A 784 -19.10 -29.66 29.85
CA LEU A 784 -17.97 -29.96 30.71
C LEU A 784 -17.82 -31.45 30.95
N ASN A 785 -16.60 -31.90 31.28
CA ASN A 785 -16.37 -33.27 31.73
C ASN A 785 -17.11 -33.56 33.06
N GLU A 786 -17.24 -34.83 33.42
CA GLU A 786 -18.03 -35.23 34.60
C GLU A 786 -17.49 -34.61 35.90
N ASP A 787 -16.16 -34.47 36.03
CA ASP A 787 -15.51 -33.89 37.20
C ASP A 787 -15.84 -32.39 37.37
N ALA A 788 -15.74 -31.60 36.29
CA ALA A 788 -16.08 -30.17 36.31
C ALA A 788 -17.60 -29.94 36.46
N THR A 789 -18.41 -30.82 35.86
CA THR A 789 -19.86 -30.81 36.03
C THR A 789 -20.24 -31.03 37.51
N SER A 790 -19.60 -31.98 38.19
CA SER A 790 -19.83 -32.27 39.61
C SER A 790 -19.44 -31.09 40.51
N LEU A 791 -18.35 -30.41 40.18
CA LEU A 791 -17.86 -29.22 40.87
C LEU A 791 -18.88 -28.08 40.79
N VAL A 792 -19.37 -27.78 39.59
CA VAL A 792 -20.43 -26.81 39.33
C VAL A 792 -21.74 -27.21 40.02
N GLN A 793 -22.18 -28.46 39.89
CA GLN A 793 -23.42 -28.95 40.52
C GLN A 793 -23.39 -28.82 42.04
N THR A 794 -22.23 -29.03 42.66
CA THR A 794 -22.04 -28.83 44.10
C THR A 794 -22.18 -27.36 44.49
N PHE A 795 -21.75 -26.45 43.62
CA PHE A 795 -21.78 -25.01 43.83
C PHE A 795 -23.19 -24.39 43.67
N VAL A 796 -23.96 -24.83 42.67
CA VAL A 796 -25.29 -24.28 42.34
C VAL A 796 -26.41 -24.90 43.23
N LYS A 797 -26.06 -25.73 44.23
CA LYS A 797 -27.03 -26.47 45.08
C LYS A 797 -28.09 -25.57 45.75
N GLY A 798 -29.24 -25.46 45.08
CA GLY A 798 -30.50 -24.97 45.65
C GLY A 798 -30.71 -23.45 45.66
N LYS A 799 -29.98 -22.68 44.85
CA LYS A 799 -30.20 -21.24 44.68
C LYS A 799 -30.31 -20.91 43.21
N ASP A 800 -31.29 -20.09 42.82
CA ASP A 800 -31.27 -19.46 41.49
C ASP A 800 -30.03 -18.58 41.40
N VAL A 801 -29.08 -19.00 40.57
CA VAL A 801 -27.82 -18.30 40.40
C VAL A 801 -27.98 -17.29 39.28
N HIS A 802 -27.79 -16.01 39.60
CA HIS A 802 -27.67 -14.99 38.59
C HIS A 802 -26.41 -15.30 37.77
N ILE A 803 -26.52 -15.34 36.44
CA ILE A 803 -25.39 -15.75 35.57
C ILE A 803 -24.16 -14.85 35.80
N LYS A 804 -24.40 -13.59 36.16
CA LYS A 804 -23.36 -12.65 36.60
C LYS A 804 -22.59 -13.14 37.83
N ASP A 805 -23.27 -13.61 38.86
CA ASP A 805 -22.65 -14.08 40.11
C ASP A 805 -21.84 -15.36 39.89
N PHE A 806 -22.31 -16.23 38.99
CA PHE A 806 -21.58 -17.42 38.56
C PHE A 806 -20.28 -17.05 37.83
N LEU A 807 -20.34 -16.07 36.94
CA LEU A 807 -19.18 -15.60 36.17
C LEU A 807 -18.18 -14.82 37.04
N ASP A 808 -18.67 -13.95 37.93
CA ASP A 808 -17.82 -13.17 38.84
C ASP A 808 -17.08 -14.10 39.81
N LEU A 809 -17.70 -15.20 40.24
CA LEU A 809 -17.07 -16.21 41.09
C LEU A 809 -16.04 -17.06 40.34
N ILE A 810 -16.34 -17.45 39.10
CA ILE A 810 -15.36 -18.13 38.22
C ILE A 810 -14.19 -17.21 37.87
N ALA A 811 -14.44 -15.90 37.72
CA ALA A 811 -13.45 -14.90 37.34
C ALA A 811 -12.59 -14.37 38.52
N GLY A 812 -12.98 -14.60 39.77
CA GLY A 812 -12.10 -14.38 40.92
C GLY A 812 -12.78 -14.13 42.27
N ASP A 813 -12.80 -15.17 43.12
CA ASP A 813 -12.29 -15.20 44.50
C ASP A 813 -12.11 -16.71 44.84
N PRO A 814 -11.00 -17.17 45.47
CA PRO A 814 -10.68 -18.60 45.67
C PRO A 814 -11.78 -19.49 46.24
#